data_AF-A0A423PBS3-F1
#
_entry.id   AF-A0A423PBS3-F1
#
_cell.length_a   1.000
_cell.length_b   1.000
_cell.length_c   1.000
_cell.angle_alpha   90.00
_cell.angle_beta   90.00
_cell.angle_gamma   90.00
#
_symmetry.space_group_name_H-M   'P 1'
#
loop_
_entity.id
_entity.type
_entity.pdbx_description
1 polymer ?
#
loop_
_entity_poly.entity_id
_entity_poly.type
_entity_poly.pdbx_seq_one_letter_code
_entity_poly.pdbx_strand_id
1 'polypeptide(L)'
;MTGKPPKVKPVAARTKIPDFSVEGTHRLPSAASVMLQPPKPHRLESLHPSFGPDSVAVTPTIRVSVNPRASAIGEFAKHAAKSSLADYWIPTPKSFGEINAQGIRVVQQRQYVAVADGHVVQVVLDAKSGLFRATLASELNPSGPLLKPDSEGRLWVPLDSDVATFTDSISVQTAQLFRRMGRSVTQFSDSMVDHMLAVSGVNESVLRDVLINDRPVPFLLEDTIRRFELDQKIQAQGLGGAPDRFTRFRDLEDAFESDCDENTLRMRQVFPGLPKTAALAIWRNTSAAERLHMHNQPGMPQRVAKEALVALRDIRLARAVEGIYLEAIANPDSDRLVLRMLGNLANWPRQTRIEIRQGAVDGDVLSAIGDARSPIFQVLIRQDDGYVIQSSDAQLLQGSKDLYSTLWLLLLPRHRQLLGVTEGGGAALQQWIRAQPLPPRQTVSELLGLAPLPVTVDPATAQFRQAGHLRGGSDNNPVSPKSVIERVRDLYPHLRDEDVTAFINERLKSDPSDVLFRLETELAILRDELSIWTADGESPHAQTSEPERVPTSVERRQAREQFSAKLQDIWQRKSVSKWEEGDYQFSHYVDFSGELPRLSTRFEYVTELLLTANEPGARIGAFLDSFPNIQCLGIFGIKMEEFPSGIFQMRQLSELTLDGCSLKLSEVTVEGLSRIEMLTRLNLANNPLTVAPHVGYMAGLTGLMLSNANLSSVPSGIDTLSKLGVVALHDNNISDVGYELFDIPDTQELFVGLTNNPLSDASRKRISQYLENSSMDRKVEIQTEDVVSESDSDSESSESGFSTGSESD
;
A
#
# COMPACT_ATOMS: atom_id res chain seq x y z
N MET A 1 22.74 45.90 -31.98
CA MET A 1 23.60 45.21 -30.98
C MET A 1 23.01 43.82 -30.74
N THR A 2 23.03 42.83 -31.65
CA THR A 2 24.04 42.37 -32.63
C THR A 2 25.32 41.81 -32.00
N GLY A 3 25.22 40.59 -31.44
CA GLY A 3 26.35 39.70 -31.21
C GLY A 3 26.10 38.36 -31.93
N LYS A 4 26.97 37.98 -32.86
CA LYS A 4 26.93 36.67 -33.54
C LYS A 4 28.05 35.77 -32.99
N PRO A 5 27.85 34.45 -32.85
CA PRO A 5 28.96 33.53 -32.65
C PRO A 5 29.75 33.33 -33.97
N PRO A 6 31.07 33.09 -33.91
CA PRO A 6 31.88 32.80 -35.08
C PRO A 6 31.67 31.36 -35.59
N LYS A 7 31.64 31.20 -36.92
CA LYS A 7 31.99 29.95 -37.63
C LYS A 7 33.46 30.07 -38.08
N VAL A 8 34.20 29.01 -38.38
CA VAL A 8 34.40 28.43 -39.74
C VAL A 8 35.53 27.36 -39.58
N LYS A 9 35.29 26.06 -39.82
CA LYS A 9 35.71 25.23 -41.00
C LYS A 9 37.25 25.04 -41.21
N PRO A 10 37.72 24.09 -42.06
CA PRO A 10 37.37 22.66 -42.26
C PRO A 10 38.66 21.81 -42.51
N VAL A 11 38.59 20.85 -43.46
CA VAL A 11 39.68 20.02 -44.06
C VAL A 11 40.00 18.72 -43.30
N ALA A 12 40.26 17.57 -43.95
CA ALA A 12 39.47 16.80 -44.93
C ALA A 12 40.25 15.52 -45.31
N ALA A 13 39.53 14.42 -45.55
CA ALA A 13 39.93 13.23 -46.32
C ALA A 13 41.30 12.56 -46.08
N ARG A 14 41.25 11.27 -45.71
CA ARG A 14 41.92 10.25 -46.54
C ARG A 14 41.21 8.90 -46.51
N THR A 15 41.27 8.22 -47.63
CA THR A 15 40.70 6.89 -47.89
C THR A 15 41.63 5.78 -47.42
N LYS A 16 41.06 4.61 -47.09
CA LYS A 16 41.42 3.33 -47.72
C LYS A 16 40.41 2.22 -47.39
N ILE A 17 40.04 1.47 -48.43
CA ILE A 17 39.43 0.14 -48.37
C ILE A 17 40.58 -0.88 -48.51
N PRO A 18 40.47 -2.07 -47.93
CA PRO A 18 40.54 -3.25 -48.80
C PRO A 18 39.45 -4.28 -48.48
N ASP A 19 38.73 -4.72 -49.51
CA ASP A 19 38.08 -6.03 -49.51
C ASP A 19 39.15 -7.13 -49.64
N PHE A 20 38.93 -8.26 -48.99
CA PHE A 20 39.36 -9.56 -49.53
C PHE A 20 38.37 -10.65 -49.08
N SER A 21 38.04 -11.53 -50.02
CA SER A 21 37.23 -12.74 -49.81
C SER A 21 38.02 -13.97 -50.28
N VAL A 22 37.41 -15.15 -50.13
CA VAL A 22 37.75 -16.47 -50.73
C VAL A 22 38.40 -17.49 -49.77
N GLU A 23 37.55 -18.45 -49.39
CA GLU A 23 37.75 -19.91 -49.21
C GLU A 23 38.90 -20.49 -48.36
N GLY A 24 38.56 -21.50 -47.56
CA GLY A 24 39.49 -22.35 -46.81
C GLY A 24 38.78 -23.46 -46.05
N THR A 25 38.44 -24.57 -46.71
CA THR A 25 37.77 -25.71 -46.06
C THR A 25 38.76 -26.70 -45.46
N HIS A 26 38.54 -27.13 -44.21
CA HIS A 26 39.13 -28.37 -43.68
C HIS A 26 38.21 -29.03 -42.62
N ARG A 27 38.41 -30.33 -42.38
CA ARG A 27 37.52 -31.21 -41.62
C ARG A 27 37.94 -31.42 -40.15
N LEU A 28 36.93 -31.84 -39.37
CA LEU A 28 36.98 -32.57 -38.09
C LEU A 28 38.16 -33.55 -37.94
N PRO A 29 38.53 -33.86 -36.70
CA PRO A 29 38.19 -35.19 -36.15
C PRO A 29 37.26 -35.13 -34.92
N SER A 30 36.83 -36.30 -34.45
CA SER A 30 35.89 -36.49 -33.34
C SER A 30 36.47 -37.39 -32.24
N ALA A 31 36.26 -37.01 -30.98
CA ALA A 31 36.33 -37.86 -29.79
C ALA A 31 35.38 -37.24 -28.74
N ALA A 32 34.30 -37.88 -28.28
CA ALA A 32 34.16 -39.15 -27.57
C ALA A 32 34.22 -39.00 -26.03
N SER A 33 33.04 -38.72 -25.47
CA SER A 33 32.54 -39.07 -24.12
C SER A 33 33.50 -39.32 -22.96
N VAL A 34 33.42 -38.44 -21.95
CA VAL A 34 33.39 -38.86 -20.53
C VAL A 34 32.24 -38.13 -19.85
N MET A 35 31.31 -38.88 -19.23
CA MET A 35 30.36 -38.35 -18.26
C MET A 35 30.84 -38.70 -16.85
N LEU A 36 30.83 -37.71 -15.94
CA LEU A 36 30.94 -37.94 -14.50
C LEU A 36 29.65 -37.44 -13.85
N GLN A 37 28.97 -38.33 -13.13
CA GLN A 37 27.78 -37.99 -12.34
C GLN A 37 28.20 -37.63 -10.91
N PRO A 38 27.57 -36.64 -10.27
CA PRO A 38 27.76 -36.40 -8.84
C PRO A 38 27.13 -37.53 -8.00
N PRO A 39 27.66 -37.82 -6.79
CA PRO A 39 27.16 -38.89 -5.93
C PRO A 39 25.78 -38.56 -5.31
N LYS A 40 25.02 -39.60 -4.97
CA LYS A 40 23.77 -39.48 -4.21
C LYS A 40 24.06 -39.52 -2.70
N PRO A 41 23.36 -38.74 -1.87
CA PRO A 41 23.52 -38.78 -0.41
C PRO A 41 23.01 -40.10 0.18
N HIS A 42 23.59 -40.51 1.30
CA HIS A 42 23.22 -41.75 2.00
C HIS A 42 21.92 -41.59 2.81
N ARG A 43 21.20 -42.71 2.96
CA ARG A 43 19.97 -42.83 3.73
C ARG A 43 20.31 -43.27 5.15
N LEU A 44 20.05 -42.42 6.14
CA LEU A 44 20.10 -42.80 7.56
C LEU A 44 18.82 -43.53 7.97
N GLU A 45 18.96 -44.55 8.82
CA GLU A 45 17.87 -45.38 9.33
C GLU A 45 17.44 -44.90 10.72
N SER A 46 16.12 -44.88 10.96
CA SER A 46 15.54 -44.46 12.24
C SER A 46 15.29 -45.68 13.15
N LEU A 47 16.01 -45.75 14.27
CA LEU A 47 15.83 -46.79 15.29
C LEU A 47 14.60 -46.52 16.16
N HIS A 48 13.65 -47.46 16.17
CA HIS A 48 12.54 -47.50 17.14
C HIS A 48 12.86 -48.45 18.30
N PRO A 49 12.70 -48.01 19.56
CA PRO A 49 12.45 -48.91 20.69
C PRO A 49 10.95 -49.23 20.77
N SER A 50 10.59 -50.50 20.83
CA SER A 50 9.19 -50.97 20.90
C SER A 50 8.90 -51.62 22.25
N PHE A 51 7.82 -51.21 22.92
CA PHE A 51 7.22 -51.96 24.03
C PHE A 51 5.69 -51.74 24.11
N GLY A 52 4.93 -52.80 23.82
CA GLY A 52 3.63 -53.05 24.44
C GLY A 52 3.80 -53.87 25.73
N PRO A 53 2.73 -54.33 26.41
CA PRO A 53 1.75 -55.23 25.76
C PRO A 53 0.26 -55.07 26.17
N ASP A 54 -0.61 -55.73 25.40
CA ASP A 54 -1.80 -56.55 25.72
C ASP A 54 -2.75 -56.30 26.93
N SER A 55 -4.02 -56.75 26.94
CA SER A 55 -5.06 -56.98 25.90
C SER A 55 -6.40 -57.44 26.56
N VAL A 56 -7.51 -57.37 25.82
CA VAL A 56 -8.84 -58.04 26.05
C VAL A 56 -9.65 -57.77 27.34
N ALA A 57 -10.86 -57.21 27.18
CA ALA A 57 -12.10 -57.59 27.91
C ALA A 57 -13.37 -57.04 27.20
N VAL A 58 -14.58 -57.49 27.57
CA VAL A 58 -15.85 -57.25 26.82
C VAL A 58 -16.96 -56.60 27.69
N THR A 59 -17.96 -56.03 26.98
CA THR A 59 -19.20 -55.30 27.36
C THR A 59 -20.13 -56.04 28.37
N PRO A 60 -21.24 -55.46 28.95
CA PRO A 60 -22.09 -54.37 28.38
C PRO A 60 -22.86 -53.35 29.29
N THR A 61 -23.35 -52.29 28.62
CA THR A 61 -24.65 -51.59 28.74
C THR A 61 -25.31 -51.28 30.10
N ILE A 62 -25.67 -49.99 30.30
CA ILE A 62 -27.02 -49.54 30.72
C ILE A 62 -27.29 -48.11 30.21
N ARG A 63 -28.54 -47.80 29.83
CA ARG A 63 -29.05 -46.43 29.60
C ARG A 63 -30.12 -46.13 30.65
N VAL A 64 -30.22 -44.87 31.09
CA VAL A 64 -31.41 -44.37 31.79
C VAL A 64 -31.94 -43.14 31.07
N SER A 65 -33.25 -43.09 30.89
CA SER A 65 -34.01 -41.95 30.38
C SER A 65 -35.21 -41.76 31.30
N VAL A 66 -35.52 -40.51 31.64
CA VAL A 66 -36.76 -40.14 32.33
C VAL A 66 -37.37 -38.94 31.61
N ASN A 67 -38.66 -39.03 31.30
CA ASN A 67 -39.36 -38.11 30.42
C ASN A 67 -40.79 -37.84 30.95
N PRO A 68 -41.13 -36.62 31.37
CA PRO A 68 -42.49 -36.29 31.81
C PRO A 68 -43.38 -35.81 30.65
N ARG A 69 -44.34 -36.65 30.26
CA ARG A 69 -45.61 -36.25 29.60
C ARG A 69 -46.72 -36.41 30.64
N ALA A 70 -47.80 -35.63 30.65
CA ALA A 70 -48.17 -34.40 29.91
C ALA A 70 -48.81 -33.43 30.93
N SER A 71 -49.88 -32.63 30.78
CA SER A 71 -50.90 -32.27 29.76
C SER A 71 -51.62 -31.01 30.34
N ALA A 72 -52.40 -30.18 29.65
CA ALA A 72 -52.73 -29.86 28.24
C ALA A 72 -53.58 -28.56 28.28
N ILE A 73 -54.09 -28.07 27.14
CA ILE A 73 -54.88 -26.82 26.97
C ILE A 73 -53.99 -25.55 27.08
N GLY A 74 -53.95 -24.64 26.10
CA GLY A 74 -54.71 -24.59 24.85
C GLY A 74 -54.02 -23.82 23.72
N GLU A 75 -54.68 -23.89 22.57
CA GLU A 75 -54.31 -23.47 21.21
C GLU A 75 -53.56 -22.13 21.06
N PHE A 76 -52.42 -22.15 20.35
CA PHE A 76 -52.25 -21.42 19.08
C PHE A 76 -50.98 -21.87 18.35
N ALA A 77 -51.11 -22.73 17.34
CA ALA A 77 -50.00 -23.10 16.49
C ALA A 77 -49.77 -22.04 15.39
N LYS A 78 -48.60 -21.41 15.38
CA LYS A 78 -48.10 -20.64 14.23
C LYS A 78 -46.82 -21.28 13.69
N HIS A 79 -46.85 -21.55 12.40
CA HIS A 79 -45.82 -22.27 11.65
C HIS A 79 -44.45 -21.59 11.74
N ALA A 80 -43.38 -22.38 11.84
CA ALA A 80 -42.03 -21.88 11.63
C ALA A 80 -41.88 -21.42 10.16
N ALA A 81 -41.34 -20.21 9.96
CA ALA A 81 -41.17 -19.64 8.63
C ALA A 81 -40.01 -20.31 7.87
N LYS A 82 -40.24 -20.65 6.60
CA LYS A 82 -39.18 -21.09 5.69
C LYS A 82 -38.52 -19.88 5.05
N SER A 83 -37.26 -19.62 5.41
CA SER A 83 -36.57 -18.36 5.12
C SER A 83 -35.61 -18.40 3.93
N SER A 84 -35.37 -19.55 3.28
CA SER A 84 -34.51 -19.60 2.08
C SER A 84 -35.32 -19.45 0.78
N LEU A 85 -34.74 -18.82 -0.25
CA LEU A 85 -35.38 -18.76 -1.57
C LEU A 85 -35.47 -20.16 -2.24
N ALA A 86 -34.54 -21.06 -1.91
CA ALA A 86 -34.51 -22.43 -2.44
C ALA A 86 -35.76 -23.25 -2.05
N ASP A 87 -36.38 -22.96 -0.90
CA ASP A 87 -37.65 -23.58 -0.46
C ASP A 87 -38.83 -23.32 -1.40
N TYR A 88 -38.72 -22.33 -2.30
CA TYR A 88 -39.78 -21.89 -3.22
C TYR A 88 -39.51 -22.28 -4.69
N TRP A 89 -38.39 -22.94 -4.99
CA TRP A 89 -37.98 -23.30 -6.35
C TRP A 89 -38.90 -24.33 -7.01
N ILE A 90 -39.33 -24.05 -8.24
CA ILE A 90 -40.12 -24.94 -9.10
C ILE A 90 -39.29 -25.20 -10.37
N PRO A 91 -39.03 -26.45 -10.78
CA PRO A 91 -38.30 -26.74 -12.01
C PRO A 91 -39.13 -26.31 -13.24
N THR A 92 -38.51 -25.56 -14.16
CA THR A 92 -39.18 -24.93 -15.30
C THR A 92 -39.84 -25.96 -16.24
N PRO A 93 -41.18 -25.97 -16.39
CA PRO A 93 -41.87 -26.92 -17.26
C PRO A 93 -41.55 -26.69 -18.74
N LYS A 94 -41.53 -27.78 -19.53
CA LYS A 94 -41.12 -27.77 -20.95
C LYS A 94 -42.03 -26.98 -21.91
N SER A 95 -43.19 -26.52 -21.44
CA SER A 95 -44.06 -25.58 -22.14
C SER A 95 -44.54 -24.54 -21.13
N PHE A 96 -44.06 -23.30 -21.25
CA PHE A 96 -44.34 -22.22 -20.30
C PHE A 96 -44.48 -20.89 -21.04
N GLY A 97 -45.40 -20.03 -20.56
CA GLY A 97 -45.89 -18.87 -21.31
C GLY A 97 -44.83 -17.81 -21.65
N GLU A 98 -45.22 -16.89 -22.53
CA GLU A 98 -44.40 -15.77 -23.00
C GLU A 98 -43.92 -14.90 -21.82
N ILE A 99 -42.74 -14.30 -22.01
CA ILE A 99 -42.06 -13.46 -21.03
C ILE A 99 -42.44 -12.00 -21.31
N ASN A 100 -42.90 -11.27 -20.30
CA ASN A 100 -43.16 -9.83 -20.45
C ASN A 100 -41.86 -9.01 -20.36
N ALA A 101 -41.95 -7.70 -20.60
CA ALA A 101 -40.80 -6.78 -20.56
C ALA A 101 -40.14 -6.59 -19.18
N GLN A 102 -40.57 -7.32 -18.14
CA GLN A 102 -40.01 -7.34 -16.79
C GLN A 102 -39.45 -8.73 -16.40
N GLY A 103 -39.35 -9.68 -17.34
CA GLY A 103 -38.91 -11.05 -17.06
C GLY A 103 -39.99 -11.94 -16.40
N ILE A 104 -41.19 -11.41 -16.16
CA ILE A 104 -42.29 -12.11 -15.49
C ILE A 104 -43.10 -12.89 -16.54
N ARG A 105 -43.44 -14.13 -16.21
CA ARG A 105 -44.32 -14.99 -16.99
C ARG A 105 -45.67 -15.14 -16.28
N VAL A 106 -46.77 -15.09 -17.04
CA VAL A 106 -48.13 -15.26 -16.49
C VAL A 106 -48.71 -16.59 -16.97
N VAL A 107 -49.07 -17.48 -16.05
CA VAL A 107 -49.69 -18.78 -16.34
C VAL A 107 -50.88 -18.97 -15.39
N GLN A 108 -52.08 -19.19 -15.95
CA GLN A 108 -53.33 -19.38 -15.18
C GLN A 108 -53.55 -18.30 -14.09
N GLN A 109 -53.42 -17.02 -14.49
CA GLN A 109 -53.50 -15.82 -13.62
C GLN A 109 -52.44 -15.74 -12.50
N ARG A 110 -51.49 -16.68 -12.40
CA ARG A 110 -50.36 -16.64 -11.47
C ARG A 110 -49.11 -16.11 -12.17
N GLN A 111 -48.29 -15.35 -11.44
CA GLN A 111 -47.04 -14.78 -11.93
C GLN A 111 -45.85 -15.62 -11.47
N TYR A 112 -44.87 -15.78 -12.37
CA TYR A 112 -43.65 -16.56 -12.14
C TYR A 112 -42.43 -15.79 -12.65
N VAL A 113 -41.32 -15.88 -11.93
CA VAL A 113 -40.02 -15.31 -12.31
C VAL A 113 -38.94 -16.39 -12.35
N ALA A 114 -37.95 -16.24 -13.23
CA ALA A 114 -36.76 -17.10 -13.22
C ALA A 114 -35.81 -16.67 -12.09
N VAL A 115 -35.24 -17.63 -11.35
CA VAL A 115 -34.33 -17.35 -10.23
C VAL A 115 -32.97 -18.04 -10.39
N ALA A 116 -32.90 -19.09 -11.19
CA ALA A 116 -31.68 -19.77 -11.63
C ALA A 116 -31.98 -20.51 -12.96
N ASP A 117 -30.95 -20.98 -13.65
CA ASP A 117 -31.15 -21.81 -14.84
C ASP A 117 -31.98 -23.05 -14.50
N GLY A 118 -33.04 -23.27 -15.30
CA GLY A 118 -34.00 -24.35 -15.10
C GLY A 118 -34.96 -24.19 -13.91
N HIS A 119 -34.96 -23.06 -13.19
CA HIS A 119 -35.78 -22.87 -11.98
C HIS A 119 -36.56 -21.54 -11.97
N VAL A 120 -37.85 -21.62 -11.63
CA VAL A 120 -38.77 -20.49 -11.46
C VAL A 120 -39.40 -20.47 -10.08
N VAL A 121 -39.86 -19.30 -9.63
CA VAL A 121 -40.57 -19.10 -8.35
C VAL A 121 -41.90 -18.39 -8.63
N GLN A 122 -42.99 -18.80 -7.96
CA GLN A 122 -44.27 -18.09 -8.03
C GLN A 122 -44.19 -16.82 -7.19
N VAL A 123 -44.69 -15.70 -7.72
CA VAL A 123 -44.66 -14.39 -7.06
C VAL A 123 -46.03 -13.73 -6.97
N VAL A 124 -46.19 -12.86 -5.98
CA VAL A 124 -47.32 -11.94 -5.80
C VAL A 124 -46.78 -10.55 -5.43
N LEU A 125 -47.41 -9.49 -5.92
CA LEU A 125 -47.05 -8.11 -5.55
C LEU A 125 -47.43 -7.84 -4.09
N ASP A 126 -46.45 -7.50 -3.25
CA ASP A 126 -46.67 -7.14 -1.85
C ASP A 126 -47.13 -5.67 -1.75
N ALA A 127 -48.40 -5.48 -1.39
CA ALA A 127 -49.05 -4.18 -1.32
C ALA A 127 -48.44 -3.19 -0.30
N LYS A 128 -47.53 -3.64 0.59
CA LYS A 128 -46.79 -2.76 1.51
C LYS A 128 -45.46 -2.25 0.96
N SER A 129 -44.81 -3.02 0.09
CA SER A 129 -43.45 -2.73 -0.40
C SER A 129 -43.40 -2.39 -1.89
N GLY A 130 -44.46 -2.67 -2.65
CA GLY A 130 -44.51 -2.48 -4.11
C GLY A 130 -43.60 -3.45 -4.88
N LEU A 131 -43.03 -4.45 -4.20
CA LEU A 131 -42.11 -5.44 -4.76
C LEU A 131 -42.77 -6.82 -4.83
N PHE A 132 -42.19 -7.72 -5.63
CA PHE A 132 -42.68 -9.09 -5.77
C PHE A 132 -42.16 -9.96 -4.63
N ARG A 133 -43.07 -10.69 -3.96
CA ARG A 133 -42.77 -11.63 -2.89
C ARG A 133 -42.91 -13.08 -3.39
N ALA A 134 -41.93 -13.92 -3.07
CA ALA A 134 -42.01 -15.36 -3.32
C ALA A 134 -43.15 -16.02 -2.51
N THR A 135 -43.82 -17.00 -3.11
CA THR A 135 -44.93 -17.72 -2.48
C THR A 135 -45.02 -19.17 -2.99
N LEU A 136 -45.51 -20.09 -2.16
CA LEU A 136 -45.86 -21.44 -2.63
C LEU A 136 -47.27 -21.47 -3.23
N ALA A 137 -47.49 -22.41 -4.14
CA ALA A 137 -48.79 -22.58 -4.81
C ALA A 137 -49.96 -22.93 -3.85
N SER A 138 -49.64 -23.34 -2.62
CA SER A 138 -50.51 -23.68 -1.49
C SER A 138 -50.66 -22.58 -0.42
N GLU A 139 -49.96 -21.45 -0.56
CA GLU A 139 -50.00 -20.36 0.43
C GLU A 139 -51.11 -19.35 0.14
N LEU A 140 -51.96 -19.09 1.14
CA LEU A 140 -52.98 -18.04 1.11
C LEU A 140 -52.41 -16.64 1.37
N ASN A 141 -51.31 -16.55 2.12
CA ASN A 141 -50.54 -15.33 2.37
C ASN A 141 -49.09 -15.61 1.97
N PRO A 142 -48.46 -14.80 1.09
CA PRO A 142 -47.10 -15.06 0.60
C PRO A 142 -46.07 -14.93 1.72
N SER A 143 -45.39 -16.01 2.08
CA SER A 143 -44.47 -16.05 3.22
C SER A 143 -42.97 -15.92 2.89
N GLY A 144 -42.62 -15.98 1.60
CA GLY A 144 -41.22 -15.95 1.15
C GLY A 144 -40.57 -14.55 1.13
N PRO A 145 -39.28 -14.49 0.74
CA PRO A 145 -38.55 -13.23 0.60
C PRO A 145 -39.13 -12.33 -0.50
N LEU A 146 -38.84 -11.03 -0.40
CA LEU A 146 -39.00 -10.10 -1.52
C LEU A 146 -37.92 -10.37 -2.57
N LEU A 147 -38.23 -10.12 -3.84
CA LEU A 147 -37.34 -10.31 -4.98
C LEU A 147 -37.19 -9.01 -5.78
N LYS A 148 -36.01 -8.82 -6.37
CA LYS A 148 -35.72 -7.80 -7.40
C LYS A 148 -35.14 -8.47 -8.66
N PRO A 149 -35.32 -7.90 -9.87
CA PRO A 149 -34.55 -8.34 -11.02
C PRO A 149 -33.05 -8.04 -10.80
N ASP A 150 -32.19 -8.82 -11.45
CA ASP A 150 -30.76 -8.53 -11.57
C ASP A 150 -30.48 -7.31 -12.46
N SER A 151 -29.19 -6.94 -12.59
CA SER A 151 -28.72 -5.81 -13.41
C SER A 151 -28.94 -5.97 -14.91
N GLU A 152 -29.42 -7.12 -15.38
CA GLU A 152 -29.64 -7.45 -16.79
C GLU A 152 -31.12 -7.75 -17.11
N GLY A 153 -31.98 -7.79 -16.08
CA GLY A 153 -33.39 -8.18 -16.18
C GLY A 153 -33.62 -9.68 -16.45
N ARG A 154 -32.63 -10.55 -16.22
CA ARG A 154 -32.66 -11.97 -16.65
C ARG A 154 -33.14 -12.93 -15.56
N LEU A 155 -32.59 -12.80 -14.36
CA LEU A 155 -32.97 -13.55 -13.16
C LEU A 155 -33.49 -12.60 -12.07
N TRP A 156 -34.22 -13.16 -11.12
CA TRP A 156 -34.74 -12.46 -9.94
C TRP A 156 -34.05 -12.99 -8.68
N VAL A 157 -33.37 -12.09 -7.97
CA VAL A 157 -32.59 -12.36 -6.77
C VAL A 157 -33.35 -11.90 -5.53
N PRO A 158 -33.12 -12.52 -4.35
CA PRO A 158 -33.76 -12.05 -3.13
C PRO A 158 -33.28 -10.63 -2.78
N LEU A 159 -34.19 -9.87 -2.18
CA LEU A 159 -33.84 -8.68 -1.42
C LEU A 159 -33.25 -9.15 -0.08
N ASP A 160 -31.98 -8.86 0.17
CA ASP A 160 -31.40 -9.02 1.49
C ASP A 160 -32.25 -8.23 2.50
N SER A 161 -32.68 -8.91 3.56
CA SER A 161 -33.84 -8.50 4.38
C SER A 161 -33.68 -7.18 5.11
N ASP A 162 -32.45 -6.66 5.20
CA ASP A 162 -32.11 -5.53 6.05
C ASP A 162 -32.27 -4.18 5.31
N VAL A 163 -32.14 -4.17 3.97
CA VAL A 163 -31.98 -2.93 3.18
C VAL A 163 -33.17 -1.98 3.31
N ALA A 164 -34.40 -2.50 3.41
CA ALA A 164 -35.61 -1.69 3.48
C ALA A 164 -35.82 -0.95 4.82
N THR A 165 -35.14 -1.38 5.89
CA THR A 165 -35.06 -0.65 7.16
C THR A 165 -33.74 0.11 7.32
N PHE A 166 -32.71 -0.25 6.54
CA PHE A 166 -31.42 0.42 6.59
C PHE A 166 -31.42 1.78 5.88
N THR A 167 -32.23 2.05 4.84
CA THR A 167 -32.18 3.36 4.17
C THR A 167 -32.56 4.53 5.10
N ASP A 168 -33.65 4.40 5.85
CA ASP A 168 -34.07 5.42 6.82
C ASP A 168 -33.12 5.47 8.03
N SER A 169 -32.52 4.33 8.40
CA SER A 169 -31.51 4.30 9.46
C SER A 169 -30.19 4.97 9.02
N ILE A 170 -29.77 4.77 7.77
CA ILE A 170 -28.54 5.35 7.20
C ILE A 170 -28.72 6.85 6.98
N SER A 171 -29.84 7.34 6.45
CA SER A 171 -30.03 8.79 6.27
C SER A 171 -30.06 9.51 7.62
N VAL A 172 -30.76 8.95 8.62
CA VAL A 172 -30.77 9.46 10.00
C VAL A 172 -29.39 9.39 10.66
N GLN A 173 -28.62 8.31 10.48
CA GLN A 173 -27.24 8.21 10.98
C GLN A 173 -26.29 9.19 10.27
N THR A 174 -26.37 9.29 8.96
CA THR A 174 -25.56 10.19 8.12
C THR A 174 -25.82 11.65 8.48
N ALA A 175 -27.08 12.05 8.65
CA ALA A 175 -27.44 13.39 9.09
C ALA A 175 -27.07 13.66 10.57
N GLN A 176 -27.04 12.63 11.43
CA GLN A 176 -26.49 12.77 12.79
C GLN A 176 -24.96 12.94 12.80
N LEU A 177 -24.24 12.20 11.96
CA LEU A 177 -22.79 12.36 11.77
C LEU A 177 -22.50 13.77 11.24
N PHE A 178 -23.16 14.19 10.16
CA PHE A 178 -23.01 15.50 9.55
C PHE A 178 -23.22 16.66 10.56
N ARG A 179 -24.23 16.56 11.43
CA ARG A 179 -24.48 17.53 12.51
C ARG A 179 -23.42 17.54 13.63
N ARG A 180 -22.62 16.47 13.81
CA ARG A 180 -21.50 16.45 14.77
C ARG A 180 -20.30 17.26 14.30
N MET A 181 -20.17 17.54 12.99
CA MET A 181 -19.04 18.30 12.44
C MET A 181 -19.06 19.79 12.82
N GLY A 182 -20.20 20.37 13.24
CA GLY A 182 -20.20 21.76 13.72
C GLY A 182 -21.57 22.44 13.84
N ARG A 183 -21.59 23.57 14.57
CA ARG A 183 -22.80 24.35 14.89
C ARG A 183 -23.51 24.97 13.68
N SER A 184 -22.82 25.19 12.57
CA SER A 184 -23.42 25.69 11.31
C SER A 184 -24.49 24.74 10.76
N VAL A 185 -24.32 23.44 10.99
CA VAL A 185 -24.97 22.37 10.23
C VAL A 185 -26.29 21.90 10.87
N THR A 186 -26.56 22.28 12.11
CA THR A 186 -27.75 21.87 12.87
C THR A 186 -29.06 22.48 12.36
N GLN A 187 -28.99 23.47 11.47
CA GLN A 187 -30.12 24.25 10.95
C GLN A 187 -30.75 23.63 9.68
N PHE A 188 -30.20 22.52 9.17
CA PHE A 188 -30.65 21.86 7.95
C PHE A 188 -31.52 20.63 8.21
N SER A 189 -32.54 20.44 7.37
CA SER A 189 -33.33 19.21 7.31
C SER A 189 -32.49 18.05 6.77
N ASP A 190 -32.83 16.81 7.12
CA ASP A 190 -32.08 15.62 6.67
C ASP A 190 -32.02 15.55 5.13
N SER A 191 -33.13 15.84 4.46
CA SER A 191 -33.19 15.96 2.99
C SER A 191 -32.21 17.00 2.41
N MET A 192 -31.92 18.09 3.11
CA MET A 192 -30.96 19.09 2.63
C MET A 192 -29.51 18.65 2.92
N VAL A 193 -29.28 17.87 3.98
CA VAL A 193 -28.00 17.18 4.22
C VAL A 193 -27.71 16.21 3.08
N ASP A 194 -28.67 15.35 2.73
CA ASP A 194 -28.53 14.40 1.63
C ASP A 194 -28.20 15.10 0.30
N HIS A 195 -28.83 16.26 0.03
CA HIS A 195 -28.48 17.09 -1.13
C HIS A 195 -27.03 17.64 -1.07
N MET A 196 -26.56 18.13 0.08
CA MET A 196 -25.18 18.62 0.21
C MET A 196 -24.13 17.51 0.01
N LEU A 197 -24.42 16.32 0.50
CA LEU A 197 -23.56 15.15 0.34
C LEU A 197 -23.53 14.67 -1.12
N ALA A 198 -24.67 14.62 -1.79
CA ALA A 198 -24.73 14.29 -3.21
C ALA A 198 -24.07 15.36 -4.11
N VAL A 199 -24.22 16.65 -3.80
CA VAL A 199 -23.56 17.78 -4.49
C VAL A 199 -22.04 17.70 -4.37
N SER A 200 -21.52 17.57 -3.15
CA SER A 200 -20.08 17.46 -2.88
C SER A 200 -19.49 16.13 -3.37
N GLY A 201 -20.29 15.06 -3.41
CA GLY A 201 -19.87 13.70 -3.73
C GLY A 201 -19.31 12.95 -2.51
N VAL A 202 -19.49 13.46 -1.29
CA VAL A 202 -19.05 12.82 -0.05
C VAL A 202 -20.06 11.75 0.39
N ASN A 203 -19.56 10.58 0.78
CA ASN A 203 -20.35 9.47 1.30
C ASN A 203 -20.21 9.33 2.82
N GLU A 204 -21.03 8.47 3.44
CA GLU A 204 -21.03 8.30 4.90
C GLU A 204 -19.68 7.81 5.45
N SER A 205 -18.95 6.93 4.73
CA SER A 205 -17.64 6.45 5.19
C SER A 205 -16.61 7.57 5.30
N VAL A 206 -16.62 8.54 4.40
CA VAL A 206 -15.77 9.74 4.50
C VAL A 206 -16.19 10.65 5.66
N LEU A 207 -17.50 10.81 5.93
CA LEU A 207 -17.95 11.54 7.13
C LEU A 207 -17.51 10.85 8.43
N ARG A 208 -17.55 9.51 8.46
CA ARG A 208 -17.09 8.72 9.61
C ARG A 208 -15.57 8.89 9.83
N ASP A 209 -14.74 8.80 8.79
CA ASP A 209 -13.28 9.06 8.89
C ASP A 209 -12.98 10.48 9.40
N VAL A 210 -13.65 11.51 8.87
CA VAL A 210 -13.54 12.90 9.36
C VAL A 210 -13.84 13.03 10.86
N LEU A 211 -14.89 12.36 11.34
CA LEU A 211 -15.35 12.46 12.73
C LEU A 211 -14.63 11.54 13.73
N ILE A 212 -14.05 10.44 13.27
CA ILE A 212 -13.35 9.46 14.11
C ILE A 212 -11.86 9.80 14.19
N ASN A 213 -11.25 10.20 13.08
CA ASN A 213 -9.81 10.42 12.95
C ASN A 213 -9.41 11.91 12.93
N ASP A 214 -10.32 12.81 13.35
CA ASP A 214 -10.15 14.27 13.45
C ASP A 214 -9.53 14.91 12.18
N ARG A 215 -9.92 14.39 11.00
CA ARG A 215 -9.37 14.85 9.71
C ARG A 215 -10.04 16.16 9.26
N PRO A 216 -9.33 17.03 8.52
CA PRO A 216 -9.94 18.21 7.93
C PRO A 216 -11.10 17.82 6.99
N VAL A 217 -12.20 18.57 7.07
CA VAL A 217 -13.39 18.37 6.22
C VAL A 217 -13.01 18.48 4.74
N PRO A 218 -13.50 17.58 3.86
CA PRO A 218 -13.30 17.68 2.41
C PRO A 218 -13.68 19.05 1.87
N PHE A 219 -12.81 19.70 1.09
CA PHE A 219 -13.01 21.08 0.67
C PHE A 219 -14.28 21.27 -0.18
N LEU A 220 -14.68 20.26 -0.96
CA LEU A 220 -15.95 20.28 -1.71
C LEU A 220 -17.15 20.35 -0.76
N LEU A 221 -17.06 19.71 0.40
CA LEU A 221 -18.13 19.70 1.40
C LEU A 221 -18.14 20.98 2.23
N GLU A 222 -16.96 21.47 2.65
CA GLU A 222 -16.77 22.78 3.29
C GLU A 222 -17.38 23.90 2.41
N ASP A 223 -17.10 23.89 1.11
CA ASP A 223 -17.63 24.86 0.15
C ASP A 223 -19.13 24.67 -0.17
N THR A 224 -19.61 23.43 -0.26
CA THR A 224 -21.04 23.14 -0.46
C THR A 224 -21.87 23.63 0.72
N ILE A 225 -21.47 23.31 1.96
CA ILE A 225 -22.15 23.77 3.19
C ILE A 225 -22.22 25.30 3.20
N ARG A 226 -21.09 25.97 2.97
CA ARG A 226 -20.98 27.44 2.93
C ARG A 226 -21.96 28.08 1.94
N ARG A 227 -22.17 27.47 0.77
CA ARG A 227 -23.06 27.97 -0.29
C ARG A 227 -24.54 27.70 -0.02
N PHE A 228 -24.88 26.54 0.54
CA PHE A 228 -26.24 26.27 1.03
C PHE A 228 -26.61 27.19 2.21
N GLU A 229 -25.67 27.45 3.14
CA GLU A 229 -25.83 28.46 4.19
C GLU A 229 -26.08 29.86 3.62
N LEU A 230 -25.35 30.27 2.56
CA LEU A 230 -25.52 31.58 1.94
C LEU A 230 -26.90 31.73 1.31
N ASP A 231 -27.37 30.73 0.55
CA ASP A 231 -28.71 30.74 -0.03
C ASP A 231 -29.79 30.77 1.07
N GLN A 232 -29.67 29.96 2.13
CA GLN A 232 -30.59 29.99 3.27
C GLN A 232 -30.62 31.36 3.98
N LYS A 233 -29.46 32.02 4.15
CA LYS A 233 -29.38 33.38 4.73
C LYS A 233 -30.06 34.42 3.84
N ILE A 234 -29.91 34.31 2.51
CA ILE A 234 -30.59 35.20 1.54
C ILE A 234 -32.11 34.95 1.52
N GLN A 235 -32.55 33.69 1.59
CA GLN A 235 -33.97 33.34 1.73
C GLN A 235 -34.57 33.95 3.02
N ALA A 236 -33.89 33.78 4.16
CA ALA A 236 -34.36 34.25 5.47
C ALA A 236 -34.44 35.77 5.59
N GLN A 237 -33.66 36.53 4.81
CA GLN A 237 -33.71 38.00 4.78
C GLN A 237 -34.94 38.58 4.06
N GLY A 238 -35.75 37.76 3.39
CA GLY A 238 -37.12 38.12 2.95
C GLY A 238 -37.24 39.21 1.89
N LEU A 239 -36.13 39.69 1.32
CA LEU A 239 -36.12 40.75 0.31
C LEU A 239 -36.45 40.19 -1.10
N GLY A 240 -37.08 41.04 -1.91
CA GLY A 240 -38.07 40.57 -2.89
C GLY A 240 -37.54 40.25 -4.30
N GLY A 241 -37.93 39.08 -4.81
CA GLY A 241 -37.82 38.70 -6.22
C GLY A 241 -36.57 37.88 -6.57
N ALA A 242 -36.73 36.96 -7.53
CA ALA A 242 -35.64 36.10 -8.01
C ALA A 242 -34.36 36.84 -8.48
N PRO A 243 -34.43 37.96 -9.26
CA PRO A 243 -33.20 38.62 -9.71
C PRO A 243 -32.42 39.32 -8.59
N ASP A 244 -33.09 39.79 -7.52
CA ASP A 244 -32.44 40.35 -6.33
C ASP A 244 -31.65 39.25 -5.58
N ARG A 245 -32.24 38.05 -5.44
CA ARG A 245 -31.56 36.89 -4.83
C ARG A 245 -30.32 36.44 -5.60
N PHE A 246 -30.43 36.24 -6.91
CA PHE A 246 -29.32 35.80 -7.77
C PHE A 246 -28.15 36.80 -7.72
N THR A 247 -28.45 38.10 -7.80
CA THR A 247 -27.43 39.16 -7.76
C THR A 247 -26.72 39.18 -6.41
N ARG A 248 -27.46 39.18 -5.29
CA ARG A 248 -26.85 39.15 -3.95
C ARG A 248 -26.06 37.89 -3.65
N PHE A 249 -26.49 36.74 -4.17
CA PHE A 249 -25.73 35.50 -4.02
C PHE A 249 -24.36 35.65 -4.70
N ARG A 250 -24.32 36.17 -5.93
CA ARG A 250 -23.07 36.51 -6.61
C ARG A 250 -22.23 37.51 -5.83
N ASP A 251 -22.81 38.65 -5.44
CA ASP A 251 -22.07 39.73 -4.77
C ASP A 251 -21.41 39.25 -3.46
N LEU A 252 -22.08 38.37 -2.71
CA LEU A 252 -21.57 37.80 -1.46
C LEU A 252 -20.57 36.65 -1.67
N GLU A 253 -20.69 35.86 -2.76
CA GLU A 253 -19.63 34.94 -3.18
C GLU A 253 -18.38 35.72 -3.61
N ASP A 254 -18.51 36.73 -4.46
CA ASP A 254 -17.39 37.53 -4.97
C ASP A 254 -16.69 38.30 -3.83
N ALA A 255 -17.43 38.74 -2.80
CA ALA A 255 -16.87 39.29 -1.57
C ALA A 255 -16.09 38.24 -0.75
N PHE A 256 -16.64 37.03 -0.56
CA PHE A 256 -15.95 35.94 0.14
C PHE A 256 -14.69 35.47 -0.60
N GLU A 257 -14.74 35.42 -1.92
CA GLU A 257 -13.68 34.96 -2.81
C GLU A 257 -12.60 36.02 -3.08
N SER A 258 -12.86 37.32 -2.83
CA SER A 258 -11.85 38.38 -2.95
C SER A 258 -11.06 38.61 -1.66
N ASP A 259 -11.66 38.38 -0.49
CA ASP A 259 -10.96 38.20 0.78
C ASP A 259 -10.08 36.94 0.74
N CYS A 260 -8.82 37.02 0.32
CA CYS A 260 -7.93 35.85 0.31
C CYS A 260 -6.44 36.23 0.43
N ASP A 261 -5.62 35.25 0.83
CA ASP A 261 -4.19 35.44 1.06
C ASP A 261 -3.37 35.39 -0.24
N GLU A 262 -2.11 35.84 -0.17
CA GLU A 262 -1.22 35.89 -1.33
C GLU A 262 -1.01 34.52 -2.00
N ASN A 263 -1.01 33.43 -1.22
CA ASN A 263 -0.82 32.09 -1.78
C ASN A 263 -2.06 31.64 -2.57
N THR A 264 -3.27 31.91 -2.06
CA THR A 264 -4.53 31.72 -2.79
C THR A 264 -4.57 32.56 -4.06
N LEU A 265 -4.18 33.84 -3.99
CA LEU A 265 -4.09 34.71 -5.17
C LEU A 265 -3.10 34.16 -6.22
N ARG A 266 -1.91 33.70 -5.80
CA ARG A 266 -0.90 33.12 -6.70
C ARG A 266 -1.36 31.82 -7.35
N MET A 267 -2.14 30.99 -6.65
CA MET A 267 -2.79 29.83 -7.28
C MET A 267 -3.83 30.27 -8.32
N ARG A 268 -4.67 31.25 -8.00
CA ARG A 268 -5.77 31.72 -8.87
C ARG A 268 -5.29 32.51 -10.09
N GLN A 269 -4.09 33.09 -10.05
CA GLN A 269 -3.40 33.64 -11.23
C GLN A 269 -3.05 32.56 -12.28
N VAL A 270 -2.72 31.34 -11.85
CA VAL A 270 -2.41 30.19 -12.73
C VAL A 270 -3.68 29.39 -13.06
N PHE A 271 -4.62 29.32 -12.12
CA PHE A 271 -5.88 28.58 -12.22
C PHE A 271 -7.10 29.49 -11.97
N PRO A 272 -7.47 30.34 -12.96
CA PRO A 272 -8.69 31.15 -12.86
C PRO A 272 -9.93 30.29 -12.60
N GLY A 273 -10.76 30.72 -11.65
CA GLY A 273 -11.96 29.98 -11.22
C GLY A 273 -11.74 28.93 -10.12
N LEU A 274 -10.51 28.75 -9.61
CA LEU A 274 -10.27 27.96 -8.40
C LEU A 274 -10.83 28.73 -7.17
N PRO A 275 -11.78 28.18 -6.38
CA PRO A 275 -12.31 28.81 -5.19
C PRO A 275 -11.29 28.91 -4.05
N LYS A 276 -11.48 29.90 -3.17
CA LYS A 276 -10.71 30.11 -1.93
C LYS A 276 -10.64 28.85 -1.05
N THR A 277 -11.77 28.16 -0.89
CA THR A 277 -11.89 26.88 -0.14
C THR A 277 -10.95 25.80 -0.68
N ALA A 278 -10.93 25.60 -1.99
CA ALA A 278 -10.04 24.63 -2.66
C ALA A 278 -8.56 25.03 -2.59
N ALA A 279 -8.24 26.31 -2.82
CA ALA A 279 -6.87 26.81 -2.76
C ALA A 279 -6.25 26.65 -1.35
N LEU A 280 -7.01 26.99 -0.30
CA LEU A 280 -6.60 26.80 1.09
C LEU A 280 -6.39 25.31 1.44
N ALA A 281 -7.26 24.42 0.96
CA ALA A 281 -7.11 22.98 1.17
C ALA A 281 -5.85 22.40 0.49
N ILE A 282 -5.57 22.81 -0.76
CA ILE A 282 -4.35 22.43 -1.47
C ILE A 282 -3.11 22.97 -0.72
N TRP A 283 -3.15 24.23 -0.28
CA TRP A 283 -2.04 24.88 0.45
C TRP A 283 -1.72 24.22 1.79
N ARG A 284 -2.74 23.77 2.56
CA ARG A 284 -2.56 22.96 3.79
C ARG A 284 -1.64 21.75 3.51
N ASN A 285 -1.83 21.09 2.36
CA ASN A 285 -1.09 19.89 1.94
C ASN A 285 0.21 20.19 1.15
N THR A 286 0.54 21.45 0.85
CA THR A 286 1.78 21.81 0.14
C THR A 286 3.01 21.66 1.05
N SER A 287 4.01 20.90 0.60
CA SER A 287 5.25 20.65 1.36
C SER A 287 6.16 21.89 1.41
N ALA A 288 7.09 21.95 2.38
CA ALA A 288 8.00 23.09 2.53
C ALA A 288 8.83 23.38 1.27
N ALA A 289 9.30 22.35 0.57
CA ALA A 289 10.04 22.48 -0.69
C ALA A 289 9.16 23.05 -1.82
N GLU A 290 7.90 22.63 -1.92
CA GLU A 290 6.94 23.17 -2.89
C GLU A 290 6.54 24.61 -2.57
N ARG A 291 6.39 24.98 -1.29
CA ARG A 291 6.18 26.39 -0.88
C ARG A 291 7.38 27.26 -1.28
N LEU A 292 8.60 26.79 -1.02
CA LEU A 292 9.83 27.49 -1.44
C LEU A 292 9.95 27.63 -2.95
N HIS A 293 9.61 26.59 -3.73
CA HIS A 293 9.52 26.70 -5.20
C HIS A 293 8.46 27.75 -5.60
N MET A 294 7.26 27.67 -5.01
CA MET A 294 6.17 28.62 -5.30
C MET A 294 6.57 30.06 -5.00
N HIS A 295 7.30 30.36 -3.94
CA HIS A 295 7.78 31.73 -3.69
C HIS A 295 8.88 32.14 -4.68
N ASN A 296 9.91 31.30 -4.85
CA ASN A 296 11.16 31.66 -5.53
C ASN A 296 11.14 31.55 -7.07
N GLN A 297 10.17 30.86 -7.66
CA GLN A 297 10.13 30.62 -9.11
C GLN A 297 8.78 31.02 -9.75
N PRO A 298 8.79 31.43 -11.04
CA PRO A 298 7.56 31.65 -11.81
C PRO A 298 7.01 30.30 -12.29
N GLY A 299 5.86 29.88 -11.74
CA GLY A 299 5.21 28.63 -12.09
C GLY A 299 4.41 28.04 -10.94
N MET A 300 4.09 26.75 -11.06
CA MET A 300 3.42 25.97 -10.02
C MET A 300 4.05 24.55 -9.98
N PRO A 301 4.31 23.96 -8.79
CA PRO A 301 4.75 22.58 -8.67
C PRO A 301 3.78 21.62 -9.36
N GLN A 302 4.29 20.60 -10.06
CA GLN A 302 3.46 19.70 -10.88
C GLN A 302 2.34 19.01 -10.09
N ARG A 303 2.59 18.64 -8.82
CA ARG A 303 1.57 18.06 -7.92
C ARG A 303 0.46 19.06 -7.60
N VAL A 304 0.82 20.26 -7.12
CA VAL A 304 -0.10 21.36 -6.82
C VAL A 304 -0.94 21.75 -8.05
N ALA A 305 -0.32 21.80 -9.23
CA ALA A 305 -1.01 22.03 -10.50
C ALA A 305 -2.01 20.91 -10.85
N LYS A 306 -1.62 19.64 -10.67
CA LYS A 306 -2.50 18.47 -10.90
C LYS A 306 -3.69 18.47 -9.93
N GLU A 307 -3.48 18.84 -8.67
CA GLU A 307 -4.55 18.95 -7.66
C GLU A 307 -5.49 20.12 -7.95
N ALA A 308 -4.98 21.29 -8.35
CA ALA A 308 -5.82 22.42 -8.75
C ALA A 308 -6.72 22.07 -9.97
N LEU A 309 -6.20 21.32 -10.94
CA LEU A 309 -6.98 20.85 -12.10
C LEU A 309 -8.06 19.82 -11.73
N VAL A 310 -7.78 18.91 -10.79
CA VAL A 310 -8.80 17.97 -10.25
C VAL A 310 -9.85 18.74 -9.44
N ALA A 311 -9.44 19.69 -8.60
CA ALA A 311 -10.35 20.52 -7.84
C ALA A 311 -11.30 21.33 -8.74
N LEU A 312 -10.77 22.00 -9.78
CA LEU A 312 -11.58 22.71 -10.79
C LEU A 312 -12.62 21.80 -11.46
N ARG A 313 -12.24 20.57 -11.83
CA ARG A 313 -13.16 19.58 -12.39
C ARG A 313 -14.28 19.24 -11.41
N ASP A 314 -13.94 18.90 -10.17
CA ASP A 314 -14.89 18.39 -9.20
C ASP A 314 -15.80 19.48 -8.62
N ILE A 315 -15.31 20.73 -8.59
CA ILE A 315 -16.12 21.93 -8.34
C ILE A 315 -17.10 22.17 -9.49
N ARG A 316 -16.68 22.06 -10.76
CA ARG A 316 -17.62 22.19 -11.89
C ARG A 316 -18.70 21.10 -11.87
N LEU A 317 -18.37 19.88 -11.44
CA LEU A 317 -19.37 18.83 -11.15
C LEU A 317 -20.33 19.25 -10.02
N ALA A 318 -19.82 19.78 -8.90
CA ALA A 318 -20.66 20.27 -7.80
C ALA A 318 -21.60 21.40 -8.26
N ARG A 319 -21.11 22.43 -8.96
CA ARG A 319 -21.93 23.56 -9.47
C ARG A 319 -23.05 23.12 -10.42
N ALA A 320 -22.84 22.08 -11.22
CA ALA A 320 -23.88 21.53 -12.08
C ALA A 320 -25.02 20.86 -11.28
N VAL A 321 -24.71 20.22 -10.16
CA VAL A 321 -25.71 19.62 -9.26
C VAL A 321 -26.34 20.68 -8.34
N GLU A 322 -25.58 21.68 -7.88
CA GLU A 322 -26.09 22.80 -7.06
C GLU A 322 -27.26 23.53 -7.72
N GLY A 323 -27.19 23.80 -9.04
CA GLY A 323 -28.27 24.49 -9.76
C GLY A 323 -29.60 23.74 -9.85
N ILE A 324 -29.66 22.48 -9.40
CA ILE A 324 -30.92 21.76 -9.17
C ILE A 324 -31.55 22.20 -7.85
N TYR A 325 -30.75 22.38 -6.80
CA TYR A 325 -31.20 22.59 -5.42
C TYR A 325 -31.22 24.05 -4.99
N LEU A 326 -30.27 24.87 -5.42
CA LEU A 326 -30.12 26.28 -5.03
C LEU A 326 -30.75 27.19 -6.09
N GLU A 327 -31.82 27.88 -5.71
CA GLU A 327 -32.66 28.66 -6.62
C GLU A 327 -31.94 29.87 -7.22
N ALA A 328 -30.93 30.40 -6.51
CA ALA A 328 -30.14 31.54 -6.92
C ALA A 328 -28.96 31.21 -7.88
N ILE A 329 -28.82 29.98 -8.39
CA ILE A 329 -27.57 29.52 -9.05
C ILE A 329 -27.78 28.68 -10.33
N ALA A 330 -28.85 28.93 -11.08
CA ALA A 330 -29.11 28.28 -12.38
C ALA A 330 -28.01 28.62 -13.40
N ASN A 331 -27.27 27.61 -13.87
CA ASN A 331 -26.09 27.74 -14.74
C ASN A 331 -26.12 26.76 -15.92
N PRO A 332 -25.40 27.02 -17.03
CA PRO A 332 -25.47 26.19 -18.25
C PRO A 332 -25.21 24.68 -18.03
N ASP A 333 -24.40 24.32 -17.02
CA ASP A 333 -24.10 22.93 -16.70
C ASP A 333 -25.19 22.27 -15.83
N SER A 334 -25.91 23.03 -14.99
CA SER A 334 -27.15 22.54 -14.37
C SER A 334 -28.28 22.42 -15.39
N ASP A 335 -28.36 23.33 -16.36
CA ASP A 335 -29.37 23.30 -17.43
C ASP A 335 -29.19 22.05 -18.33
N ARG A 336 -27.92 21.70 -18.62
CA ARG A 336 -27.52 20.42 -19.25
C ARG A 336 -28.02 19.22 -18.45
N LEU A 337 -27.76 19.20 -17.13
CA LEU A 337 -28.08 18.09 -16.24
C LEU A 337 -29.60 17.89 -16.09
N VAL A 338 -30.36 18.98 -15.90
CA VAL A 338 -31.82 18.98 -15.87
C VAL A 338 -32.41 18.37 -17.15
N LEU A 339 -31.94 18.79 -18.32
CA LEU A 339 -32.42 18.22 -19.58
C LEU A 339 -32.05 16.73 -19.71
N ARG A 340 -30.84 16.33 -19.31
CA ARG A 340 -30.41 14.93 -19.33
C ARG A 340 -31.23 14.03 -18.40
N MET A 341 -31.59 14.51 -17.20
CA MET A 341 -32.45 13.78 -16.27
C MET A 341 -33.85 13.55 -16.84
N LEU A 342 -34.43 14.55 -17.53
CA LEU A 342 -35.70 14.39 -18.25
C LEU A 342 -35.60 13.40 -19.44
N GLY A 343 -34.52 13.47 -20.23
CA GLY A 343 -34.33 12.59 -21.38
C GLY A 343 -34.04 11.12 -21.05
N ASN A 344 -33.56 10.82 -19.84
CA ASN A 344 -33.28 9.46 -19.37
C ASN A 344 -34.53 8.67 -18.95
N LEU A 345 -35.73 9.26 -19.06
CA LEU A 345 -36.98 8.59 -18.67
C LEU A 345 -37.36 7.44 -19.62
N ALA A 346 -37.74 6.30 -19.04
CA ALA A 346 -38.11 5.08 -19.75
C ALA A 346 -39.27 5.25 -20.77
N ASN A 347 -40.06 6.34 -20.65
CA ASN A 347 -41.18 6.67 -21.51
C ASN A 347 -41.00 8.03 -22.26
N TRP A 348 -39.77 8.52 -22.47
CA TRP A 348 -39.57 9.76 -23.23
C TRP A 348 -40.16 9.65 -24.66
N PRO A 349 -40.90 10.67 -25.16
CA PRO A 349 -41.56 10.57 -26.45
C PRO A 349 -40.57 10.48 -27.62
N ARG A 350 -40.59 9.36 -28.37
CA ARG A 350 -39.77 9.15 -29.58
C ARG A 350 -40.00 10.15 -30.71
N GLN A 351 -41.00 11.01 -30.59
CA GLN A 351 -41.38 12.02 -31.58
C GLN A 351 -41.12 13.46 -31.12
N THR A 352 -40.54 13.67 -29.94
CA THR A 352 -40.27 14.99 -29.36
C THR A 352 -38.80 15.18 -29.05
N ARG A 353 -38.19 16.17 -29.72
CA ARG A 353 -36.83 16.66 -29.46
C ARG A 353 -36.87 18.05 -28.85
N ILE A 354 -36.08 18.23 -27.80
CA ILE A 354 -35.85 19.50 -27.13
C ILE A 354 -34.34 19.77 -27.15
N GLU A 355 -33.94 20.94 -27.65
CA GLU A 355 -32.56 21.44 -27.56
C GLU A 355 -32.50 22.68 -26.66
N ILE A 356 -31.39 22.86 -25.93
CA ILE A 356 -31.04 24.12 -25.27
C ILE A 356 -29.82 24.69 -25.99
N ARG A 357 -29.88 25.97 -26.40
CA ARG A 357 -28.83 26.72 -27.08
C ARG A 357 -28.45 27.98 -26.32
N GLN A 358 -27.21 28.44 -26.46
CA GLN A 358 -26.73 29.65 -25.80
C GLN A 358 -26.91 30.90 -26.68
N GLY A 359 -27.54 31.95 -26.13
CA GLY A 359 -27.62 33.30 -26.69
C GLY A 359 -28.59 33.50 -27.87
N ALA A 360 -28.49 32.67 -28.91
CA ALA A 360 -29.19 32.83 -30.19
C ALA A 360 -29.77 31.52 -30.75
N VAL A 361 -30.64 31.64 -31.77
CA VAL A 361 -31.19 30.52 -32.57
C VAL A 361 -30.07 29.64 -33.13
N ASP A 362 -29.12 30.25 -33.82
CA ASP A 362 -27.96 29.58 -34.42
C ASP A 362 -26.79 29.41 -33.44
N GLY A 363 -27.02 29.64 -32.13
CA GLY A 363 -26.01 29.52 -31.08
C GLY A 363 -25.66 28.08 -30.72
N ASP A 364 -24.57 27.91 -29.98
CA ASP A 364 -24.05 26.61 -29.56
C ASP A 364 -25.09 25.77 -28.80
N VAL A 365 -25.24 24.50 -29.18
CA VAL A 365 -26.11 23.54 -28.50
C VAL A 365 -25.47 23.16 -27.16
N LEU A 366 -26.08 23.59 -26.06
CA LEU A 366 -25.68 23.24 -24.71
C LEU A 366 -26.05 21.78 -24.39
N SER A 367 -27.27 21.36 -24.73
CA SER A 367 -27.79 20.00 -24.49
C SER A 367 -28.95 19.69 -25.43
N ALA A 368 -29.23 18.41 -25.67
CA ALA A 368 -30.38 17.96 -26.45
C ALA A 368 -30.90 16.58 -26.00
N ILE A 369 -32.22 16.38 -26.08
CA ILE A 369 -32.90 15.12 -25.80
C ILE A 369 -33.94 14.80 -26.89
N GLY A 370 -34.19 13.52 -27.15
CA GLY A 370 -35.04 13.04 -28.26
C GLY A 370 -34.31 12.87 -29.59
N ASP A 371 -34.87 12.06 -30.48
CA ASP A 371 -34.30 11.72 -31.79
C ASP A 371 -34.15 12.99 -32.66
N ALA A 372 -33.01 13.16 -33.34
CA ALA A 372 -32.75 14.24 -34.29
C ALA A 372 -33.76 14.27 -35.45
N ARG A 373 -34.49 13.18 -35.71
CA ARG A 373 -35.56 13.06 -36.70
C ARG A 373 -36.98 13.23 -36.13
N SER A 374 -37.10 13.69 -34.88
CA SER A 374 -38.39 13.97 -34.24
C SER A 374 -39.20 15.01 -35.01
N PRO A 375 -40.48 14.76 -35.35
CA PRO A 375 -41.32 15.75 -36.04
C PRO A 375 -41.72 16.92 -35.13
N ILE A 376 -41.74 16.73 -33.80
CA ILE A 376 -41.88 17.82 -32.83
C ILE A 376 -40.47 18.23 -32.40
N PHE A 377 -39.99 19.36 -32.89
CA PHE A 377 -38.69 19.94 -32.59
C PHE A 377 -38.87 21.31 -31.94
N GLN A 378 -38.25 21.52 -30.78
CA GLN A 378 -38.36 22.74 -29.98
C GLN A 378 -36.98 23.16 -29.48
N VAL A 379 -36.66 24.45 -29.54
CA VAL A 379 -35.39 25.01 -29.08
C VAL A 379 -35.64 26.01 -27.96
N LEU A 380 -34.96 25.85 -26.84
CA LEU A 380 -34.83 26.86 -25.80
C LEU A 380 -33.53 27.63 -26.05
N ILE A 381 -33.63 28.96 -26.12
CA ILE A 381 -32.47 29.85 -26.23
C ILE A 381 -32.26 30.46 -24.84
N ARG A 382 -31.14 30.12 -24.22
CA ARG A 382 -30.71 30.62 -22.92
C ARG A 382 -30.12 32.02 -23.07
N GLN A 383 -30.68 33.00 -22.38
CA GLN A 383 -30.23 34.39 -22.34
C GLN A 383 -29.92 34.80 -20.89
N ASP A 384 -29.37 35.99 -20.68
CA ASP A 384 -28.88 36.41 -19.35
C ASP A 384 -30.01 36.73 -18.34
N ASP A 385 -31.25 36.97 -18.82
CA ASP A 385 -32.43 37.27 -17.99
C ASP A 385 -33.58 36.27 -18.19
N GLY A 386 -33.30 35.08 -18.75
CA GLY A 386 -34.28 33.99 -18.90
C GLY A 386 -34.14 33.17 -20.18
N TYR A 387 -35.26 32.59 -20.61
CA TYR A 387 -35.34 31.71 -21.78
C TYR A 387 -36.30 32.24 -22.85
N VAL A 388 -35.95 32.01 -24.12
CA VAL A 388 -36.85 32.20 -25.27
C VAL A 388 -37.10 30.85 -25.93
N ILE A 389 -38.34 30.57 -26.33
CA ILE A 389 -38.74 29.35 -27.02
C ILE A 389 -38.80 29.62 -28.52
N GLN A 390 -38.27 28.73 -29.34
CA GLN A 390 -38.58 28.63 -30.76
C GLN A 390 -39.42 27.36 -30.99
N SER A 391 -40.62 27.54 -31.54
CA SER A 391 -41.52 26.44 -31.92
C SER A 391 -41.11 25.82 -33.27
N SER A 392 -41.68 24.65 -33.60
CA SER A 392 -41.54 23.99 -34.91
C SER A 392 -41.85 24.92 -36.09
N ASP A 393 -42.77 25.85 -35.87
CA ASP A 393 -43.32 26.75 -36.89
C ASP A 393 -42.46 28.04 -37.02
N ALA A 394 -41.20 27.98 -36.55
CA ALA A 394 -40.21 29.05 -36.46
C ALA A 394 -40.61 30.29 -35.63
N GLN A 395 -41.80 30.31 -35.03
CA GLN A 395 -42.29 31.40 -34.20
C GLN A 395 -41.55 31.44 -32.85
N LEU A 396 -41.03 32.62 -32.49
CA LEU A 396 -40.43 32.89 -31.19
C LEU A 396 -41.50 33.23 -30.16
N LEU A 397 -41.46 32.54 -29.03
CA LEU A 397 -42.33 32.73 -27.87
C LEU A 397 -41.46 33.12 -26.67
N GLN A 398 -41.86 34.14 -25.91
CA GLN A 398 -41.16 34.52 -24.69
C GLN A 398 -41.37 33.41 -23.63
N GLY A 399 -40.29 32.83 -23.13
CA GLY A 399 -40.31 31.83 -22.08
C GLY A 399 -40.36 32.45 -20.69
N SER A 400 -40.05 31.66 -19.66
CA SER A 400 -39.90 32.15 -18.30
C SER A 400 -38.46 32.55 -17.99
N LYS A 401 -38.25 33.20 -16.84
CA LYS A 401 -36.91 33.41 -16.28
C LYS A 401 -36.26 32.12 -15.78
N ASP A 402 -37.06 31.13 -15.40
CA ASP A 402 -36.63 29.81 -14.97
C ASP A 402 -36.76 28.75 -16.07
N LEU A 403 -35.84 27.77 -16.04
CA LEU A 403 -35.83 26.65 -16.98
C LEU A 403 -37.06 25.75 -16.81
N TYR A 404 -37.50 25.51 -15.57
CA TYR A 404 -38.53 24.51 -15.26
C TYR A 404 -39.92 24.91 -15.77
N SER A 405 -40.33 26.17 -15.63
CA SER A 405 -41.59 26.69 -16.18
C SER A 405 -41.55 26.74 -17.70
N THR A 406 -40.39 27.09 -18.27
CA THR A 406 -40.17 27.06 -19.73
C THR A 406 -40.31 25.63 -20.28
N LEU A 407 -39.69 24.63 -19.64
CA LEU A 407 -39.85 23.22 -20.00
C LEU A 407 -41.29 22.71 -19.76
N TRP A 408 -41.96 23.12 -18.68
CA TRP A 408 -43.34 22.72 -18.40
C TRP A 408 -44.30 23.19 -19.49
N LEU A 409 -44.13 24.42 -20.00
CA LEU A 409 -44.91 24.95 -21.13
C LEU A 409 -44.74 24.10 -22.40
N LEU A 410 -43.52 23.63 -22.68
CA LEU A 410 -43.18 22.80 -23.85
C LEU A 410 -43.74 21.36 -23.77
N LEU A 411 -43.84 20.80 -22.56
CA LEU A 411 -44.38 19.46 -22.34
C LEU A 411 -45.88 19.41 -22.64
N LEU A 412 -46.28 18.61 -23.63
CA LEU A 412 -47.68 18.34 -23.97
C LEU A 412 -48.45 17.75 -22.75
N PRO A 413 -49.79 17.91 -22.66
CA PRO A 413 -50.57 17.40 -21.53
C PRO A 413 -50.38 15.91 -21.23
N ARG A 414 -50.22 15.07 -22.27
CA ARG A 414 -49.92 13.64 -22.12
C ARG A 414 -48.54 13.39 -21.50
N HIS A 415 -47.55 14.24 -21.78
CA HIS A 415 -46.21 14.12 -21.21
C HIS A 415 -46.22 14.56 -19.73
N ARG A 416 -46.93 15.65 -19.41
CA ARG A 416 -47.21 16.06 -18.03
C ARG A 416 -47.91 14.96 -17.23
N GLN A 417 -48.87 14.26 -17.82
CA GLN A 417 -49.56 13.11 -17.21
C GLN A 417 -48.63 11.91 -16.98
N LEU A 418 -47.75 11.59 -17.93
CA LEU A 418 -46.75 10.50 -17.78
C LEU A 418 -45.70 10.80 -16.70
N LEU A 419 -45.42 12.07 -16.42
CA LEU A 419 -44.55 12.52 -15.33
C LEU A 419 -45.26 12.57 -13.97
N GLY A 420 -46.60 12.56 -13.94
CA GLY A 420 -47.38 12.89 -12.74
C GLY A 420 -47.42 14.39 -12.40
N VAL A 421 -46.99 15.26 -13.32
CA VAL A 421 -46.84 16.72 -13.13
C VAL A 421 -47.89 17.47 -13.96
N THR A 422 -49.16 17.08 -13.80
CA THR A 422 -50.31 17.66 -14.55
C THR A 422 -50.63 19.09 -14.13
N GLU A 423 -50.41 19.42 -12.86
CA GLU A 423 -50.71 20.71 -12.23
C GLU A 423 -49.47 21.27 -11.51
N GLY A 424 -49.53 22.49 -10.98
CA GLY A 424 -48.43 23.12 -10.24
C GLY A 424 -47.26 23.69 -11.07
N GLY A 425 -47.33 23.61 -12.41
CA GLY A 425 -46.44 24.34 -13.32
C GLY A 425 -44.96 23.93 -13.22
N GLY A 426 -44.07 24.90 -13.48
CA GLY A 426 -42.62 24.70 -13.39
C GLY A 426 -42.12 24.30 -12.00
N ALA A 427 -42.72 24.84 -10.93
CA ALA A 427 -42.37 24.49 -9.56
C ALA A 427 -42.61 23.00 -9.26
N ALA A 428 -43.73 22.44 -9.74
CA ALA A 428 -43.99 21.00 -9.60
C ALA A 428 -43.03 20.15 -10.45
N LEU A 429 -42.61 20.62 -11.63
CA LEU A 429 -41.59 19.95 -12.44
C LEU A 429 -40.21 19.98 -11.75
N GLN A 430 -39.85 21.11 -11.14
CA GLN A 430 -38.63 21.28 -10.36
C GLN A 430 -38.61 20.37 -9.13
N GLN A 431 -39.71 20.29 -8.38
CA GLN A 431 -39.84 19.39 -7.23
C GLN A 431 -39.79 17.92 -7.67
N TRP A 432 -40.42 17.56 -8.78
CA TRP A 432 -40.36 16.21 -9.34
C TRP A 432 -38.93 15.82 -9.78
N ILE A 433 -38.16 16.74 -10.38
CA ILE A 433 -36.75 16.53 -10.73
C ILE A 433 -35.87 16.39 -9.47
N ARG A 434 -36.07 17.26 -8.47
CA ARG A 434 -35.37 17.19 -7.17
C ARG A 434 -35.60 15.86 -6.44
N ALA A 435 -36.72 15.19 -6.70
CA ALA A 435 -37.07 13.88 -6.14
C ALA A 435 -36.55 12.67 -6.97
N GLN A 436 -35.92 12.88 -8.13
CA GLN A 436 -35.27 11.79 -8.87
C GLN A 436 -33.86 11.52 -8.34
N PRO A 437 -33.38 10.26 -8.37
CA PRO A 437 -31.98 9.97 -8.09
C PRO A 437 -31.07 10.69 -9.09
N LEU A 438 -30.02 11.34 -8.60
CA LEU A 438 -29.04 12.03 -9.43
C LEU A 438 -28.24 11.01 -10.28
N PRO A 439 -27.88 11.35 -11.54
CA PRO A 439 -26.95 10.54 -12.31
C PRO A 439 -25.59 10.37 -11.61
N PRO A 440 -24.90 9.23 -11.75
CA PRO A 440 -23.56 9.05 -11.20
C PRO A 440 -22.59 10.16 -11.63
N ARG A 441 -21.67 10.59 -10.75
CA ARG A 441 -20.73 11.70 -11.04
C ARG A 441 -19.90 11.47 -12.31
N GLN A 442 -19.66 10.22 -12.71
CA GLN A 442 -19.07 9.88 -14.01
C GLN A 442 -19.97 10.30 -15.19
N THR A 443 -21.26 9.93 -15.17
CA THR A 443 -22.23 10.34 -16.21
C THR A 443 -22.40 11.86 -16.27
N VAL A 444 -22.28 12.56 -15.13
CA VAL A 444 -22.22 14.03 -15.11
C VAL A 444 -20.91 14.54 -15.74
N SER A 445 -19.76 13.93 -15.44
CA SER A 445 -18.47 14.26 -16.08
C SER A 445 -18.52 14.13 -17.60
N GLU A 446 -19.08 13.03 -18.09
CA GLU A 446 -19.29 12.77 -19.52
C GLU A 446 -20.22 13.82 -20.16
N LEU A 447 -21.34 14.14 -19.50
CA LEU A 447 -22.30 15.16 -19.96
C LEU A 447 -21.70 16.57 -20.07
N LEU A 448 -20.78 16.94 -19.17
CA LEU A 448 -20.14 18.26 -19.15
C LEU A 448 -18.90 18.36 -20.05
N GLY A 449 -18.57 17.29 -20.78
CA GLY A 449 -17.38 17.21 -21.64
C GLY A 449 -16.06 17.17 -20.87
N LEU A 450 -16.08 16.76 -19.61
CA LEU A 450 -14.91 16.71 -18.74
C LEU A 450 -14.13 15.43 -19.01
N ALA A 451 -12.84 15.57 -19.33
CA ALA A 451 -11.94 14.45 -19.61
C ALA A 451 -11.95 13.42 -18.45
N PRO A 452 -11.91 12.11 -18.75
CA PRO A 452 -11.86 11.08 -17.73
C PRO A 452 -10.56 11.21 -16.93
N LEU A 453 -10.68 11.20 -15.60
CA LEU A 453 -9.51 10.99 -14.75
C LEU A 453 -9.03 9.54 -14.91
N PRO A 454 -7.72 9.27 -14.81
CA PRO A 454 -7.24 7.88 -14.75
C PRO A 454 -7.89 7.16 -13.56
N VAL A 455 -8.20 5.88 -13.74
CA VAL A 455 -9.10 5.07 -12.87
C VAL A 455 -8.62 4.97 -11.41
N THR A 456 -7.38 5.36 -11.11
CA THR A 456 -6.84 5.54 -9.75
C THR A 456 -7.36 6.77 -9.00
N VAL A 457 -8.38 7.47 -9.51
CA VAL A 457 -8.94 8.67 -8.87
C VAL A 457 -10.46 8.59 -8.72
N ASP A 458 -10.91 8.10 -7.56
CA ASP A 458 -12.21 8.46 -7.01
C ASP A 458 -12.15 9.93 -6.52
N PRO A 459 -13.06 10.83 -6.94
CA PRO A 459 -13.10 12.24 -6.49
C PRO A 459 -13.28 12.45 -4.99
N ALA A 460 -13.90 11.52 -4.26
CA ALA A 460 -14.05 11.64 -2.81
C ALA A 460 -12.70 11.43 -2.11
N THR A 461 -12.03 10.30 -2.39
CA THR A 461 -10.69 10.00 -1.86
C THR A 461 -9.55 10.81 -2.51
N ALA A 462 -9.78 11.46 -3.65
CA ALA A 462 -8.81 12.38 -4.28
C ALA A 462 -8.36 13.51 -3.33
N GLN A 463 -9.27 13.96 -2.47
CA GLN A 463 -9.04 15.00 -1.45
C GLN A 463 -8.20 14.49 -0.26
N PHE A 464 -8.10 13.17 -0.09
CA PHE A 464 -7.33 12.48 0.94
C PHE A 464 -6.00 11.90 0.43
N ARG A 465 -5.64 12.11 -0.85
CA ARG A 465 -4.36 11.66 -1.40
C ARG A 465 -3.18 12.44 -0.80
N GLN A 466 -2.65 11.92 0.29
CA GLN A 466 -1.24 12.11 0.65
C GLN A 466 -0.34 11.69 -0.52
N ALA A 467 0.87 12.27 -0.58
CA ALA A 467 1.74 12.14 -1.75
C ALA A 467 2.26 10.69 -1.95
N GLY A 468 2.52 10.30 -3.20
CA GLY A 468 3.28 9.08 -3.51
C GLY A 468 2.63 8.02 -4.41
N HIS A 469 1.64 8.33 -5.25
CA HIS A 469 1.04 7.34 -6.17
C HIS A 469 1.04 7.76 -7.65
N LEU A 470 1.96 7.16 -8.42
CA LEU A 470 1.82 6.91 -9.86
C LEU A 470 1.99 5.39 -10.09
N ARG A 471 0.88 4.66 -10.17
CA ARG A 471 0.92 3.21 -10.44
C ARG A 471 1.40 2.93 -11.86
N GLY A 472 2.44 2.10 -11.98
CA GLY A 472 2.57 1.20 -13.13
C GLY A 472 1.39 0.23 -13.18
N GLY A 473 1.01 -0.22 -14.38
CA GLY A 473 -0.20 -1.02 -14.57
C GLY A 473 0.05 -2.52 -14.60
N SER A 474 -0.84 -3.29 -13.97
CA SER A 474 -1.51 -4.40 -14.66
C SER A 474 -2.89 -4.68 -14.04
N ASP A 475 -3.67 -5.45 -14.78
CA ASP A 475 -4.84 -6.24 -14.38
C ASP A 475 -6.08 -5.50 -13.85
N ASN A 476 -7.13 -5.49 -14.70
CA ASN A 476 -8.45 -4.94 -14.38
C ASN A 476 -9.37 -6.00 -13.76
N ASN A 477 -9.86 -5.77 -12.55
CA ASN A 477 -11.17 -6.27 -12.14
C ASN A 477 -11.72 -5.39 -10.99
N PRO A 478 -13.01 -4.98 -10.97
CA PRO A 478 -13.58 -4.19 -9.88
C PRO A 478 -13.87 -5.08 -8.67
N VAL A 479 -12.84 -5.36 -7.87
CA VAL A 479 -12.99 -6.08 -6.59
C VAL A 479 -13.74 -5.20 -5.60
N SER A 480 -14.62 -5.80 -4.80
CA SER A 480 -15.21 -5.20 -3.60
C SER A 480 -14.13 -4.63 -2.66
N PRO A 481 -14.45 -3.66 -1.78
CA PRO A 481 -13.52 -3.21 -0.75
C PRO A 481 -13.07 -4.43 0.08
N LYS A 482 -11.79 -4.80 -0.05
CA LYS A 482 -11.25 -6.03 0.54
C LYS A 482 -11.46 -6.04 2.04
N SER A 483 -11.99 -7.15 2.54
CA SER A 483 -12.17 -7.39 3.97
C SER A 483 -10.83 -7.34 4.71
N VAL A 484 -10.88 -7.12 6.03
CA VAL A 484 -9.69 -7.15 6.91
C VAL A 484 -8.87 -8.43 6.70
N ILE A 485 -9.55 -9.57 6.51
CA ILE A 485 -8.92 -10.88 6.25
C ILE A 485 -8.23 -10.92 4.88
N GLU A 486 -8.83 -10.37 3.83
CA GLU A 486 -8.22 -10.30 2.50
C GLU A 486 -7.03 -9.32 2.46
N ARG A 487 -7.10 -8.20 3.19
CA ARG A 487 -5.97 -7.26 3.35
C ARG A 487 -4.81 -7.90 4.13
N VAL A 488 -5.10 -8.65 5.19
CA VAL A 488 -4.07 -9.45 5.91
C VAL A 488 -3.44 -10.50 4.98
N ARG A 489 -4.23 -11.17 4.12
CA ARG A 489 -3.71 -12.14 3.14
C ARG A 489 -2.91 -11.48 2.00
N ASP A 490 -3.25 -10.27 1.56
CA ASP A 490 -2.44 -9.51 0.59
C ASP A 490 -1.04 -9.19 1.17
N LEU A 491 -0.98 -8.80 2.45
CA LEU A 491 0.26 -8.51 3.18
C LEU A 491 1.07 -9.78 3.49
N TYR A 492 0.39 -10.86 3.92
CA TYR A 492 1.01 -12.10 4.41
C TYR A 492 0.41 -13.34 3.70
N PRO A 493 0.72 -13.59 2.40
CA PRO A 493 0.03 -14.60 1.59
C PRO A 493 0.22 -16.06 2.02
N HIS A 494 1.11 -16.31 2.99
CA HIS A 494 1.46 -17.64 3.49
C HIS A 494 0.97 -17.87 4.93
N LEU A 495 0.28 -16.90 5.53
CA LEU A 495 -0.32 -17.01 6.86
C LEU A 495 -1.55 -17.92 6.79
N ARG A 496 -1.58 -18.99 7.60
CA ARG A 496 -2.69 -19.96 7.60
C ARG A 496 -3.95 -19.31 8.20
N ASP A 497 -5.14 -19.73 7.80
CA ASP A 497 -6.40 -19.10 8.24
C ASP A 497 -6.59 -19.08 9.77
N GLU A 498 -6.11 -20.11 10.47
CA GLU A 498 -6.02 -20.13 11.94
C GLU A 498 -5.16 -18.96 12.46
N ASP A 499 -3.93 -18.85 11.92
CA ASP A 499 -2.93 -17.84 12.29
C ASP A 499 -3.36 -16.42 11.87
N VAL A 500 -4.15 -16.27 10.79
CA VAL A 500 -4.74 -14.98 10.36
C VAL A 500 -5.65 -14.43 11.45
N THR A 501 -6.51 -15.26 12.05
CA THR A 501 -7.41 -14.80 13.12
C THR A 501 -6.66 -14.50 14.41
N ALA A 502 -5.62 -15.27 14.74
CA ALA A 502 -4.73 -14.96 15.87
C ALA A 502 -3.99 -13.63 15.65
N PHE A 503 -3.39 -13.43 14.47
CA PHE A 503 -2.69 -12.19 14.08
C PHE A 503 -3.60 -10.97 14.17
N ILE A 504 -4.85 -11.06 13.69
CA ILE A 504 -5.86 -10.01 13.83
C ILE A 504 -6.10 -9.71 15.32
N ASN A 505 -6.44 -10.72 16.13
CA ASN A 505 -6.77 -10.53 17.55
C ASN A 505 -5.58 -10.03 18.40
N GLU A 506 -4.35 -10.38 18.02
CA GLU A 506 -3.15 -10.10 18.81
C GLU A 506 -2.45 -8.79 18.43
N ARG A 507 -2.46 -8.41 17.14
CA ARG A 507 -1.89 -7.13 16.65
C ARG A 507 -2.90 -6.02 16.47
N LEU A 508 -4.10 -6.33 15.96
CA LEU A 508 -5.11 -5.32 15.61
C LEU A 508 -6.00 -5.03 16.83
N LYS A 509 -5.34 -4.70 17.95
CA LYS A 509 -5.94 -4.30 19.24
C LYS A 509 -6.44 -2.84 19.22
N SER A 510 -5.96 -2.04 18.26
CA SER A 510 -6.53 -0.77 17.78
C SER A 510 -7.23 -1.00 16.44
N ASP A 511 -7.84 0.03 15.82
CA ASP A 511 -8.54 -0.12 14.54
C ASP A 511 -7.70 -0.90 13.50
N PRO A 512 -8.19 -2.05 13.01
CA PRO A 512 -7.52 -2.85 11.97
C PRO A 512 -7.16 -2.03 10.72
N SER A 513 -7.97 -1.02 10.39
CA SER A 513 -7.89 -0.26 9.15
C SER A 513 -6.60 0.55 9.03
N ASP A 514 -6.21 1.23 10.11
CA ASP A 514 -5.03 2.09 10.16
C ASP A 514 -3.73 1.30 10.25
N VAL A 515 -3.72 0.20 11.03
CA VAL A 515 -2.54 -0.67 11.15
C VAL A 515 -2.28 -1.39 9.83
N LEU A 516 -3.33 -1.89 9.16
CA LEU A 516 -3.21 -2.46 7.83
C LEU A 516 -2.82 -1.42 6.78
N PHE A 517 -3.39 -0.21 6.81
CA PHE A 517 -3.01 0.86 5.89
C PHE A 517 -1.54 1.26 6.03
N ARG A 518 -1.02 1.31 7.27
CA ARG A 518 0.40 1.57 7.54
C ARG A 518 1.29 0.46 6.96
N LEU A 519 0.96 -0.80 7.23
CA LEU A 519 1.70 -1.96 6.72
C LEU A 519 1.63 -2.07 5.19
N GLU A 520 0.49 -1.76 4.57
CA GLU A 520 0.33 -1.67 3.12
C GLU A 520 1.19 -0.55 2.52
N THR A 521 1.29 0.59 3.21
CA THR A 521 2.13 1.73 2.82
C THR A 521 3.62 1.41 2.94
N GLU A 522 4.05 0.82 4.07
CA GLU A 522 5.44 0.36 4.27
C GLU A 522 5.86 -0.66 3.20
N LEU A 523 5.04 -1.68 2.95
CA LEU A 523 5.30 -2.68 1.90
C LEU A 523 5.29 -2.09 0.49
N ALA A 524 4.49 -1.05 0.23
CA ALA A 524 4.52 -0.33 -1.05
C ALA A 524 5.81 0.49 -1.22
N ILE A 525 6.27 1.18 -0.16
CA ILE A 525 7.54 1.91 -0.15
C ILE A 525 8.72 0.94 -0.35
N LEU A 526 8.78 -0.15 0.40
CA LEU A 526 9.82 -1.19 0.27
C LEU A 526 9.90 -1.72 -1.16
N ARG A 527 8.76 -1.95 -1.82
CA ARG A 527 8.72 -2.39 -3.23
C ARG A 527 9.25 -1.33 -4.20
N ASP A 528 8.90 -0.06 -3.99
CA ASP A 528 9.36 1.05 -4.84
C ASP A 528 10.89 1.23 -4.69
N GLU A 529 11.38 1.35 -3.45
CA GLU A 529 12.82 1.46 -3.11
C GLU A 529 13.65 0.31 -3.71
N LEU A 530 13.19 -0.94 -3.53
CA LEU A 530 13.86 -2.11 -4.09
C LEU A 530 13.81 -2.14 -5.63
N SER A 531 12.70 -1.70 -6.24
CA SER A 531 12.59 -1.66 -7.71
C SER A 531 13.56 -0.64 -8.33
N ILE A 532 13.69 0.53 -7.71
CA ILE A 532 14.66 1.57 -8.12
C ILE A 532 16.09 1.03 -7.97
N TRP A 533 16.42 0.43 -6.81
CA TRP A 533 17.75 -0.13 -6.56
C TRP A 533 18.13 -1.31 -7.48
N THR A 534 17.16 -2.11 -7.92
CA THR A 534 17.40 -3.14 -8.96
C THR A 534 17.66 -2.54 -10.35
N ALA A 535 17.08 -1.37 -10.66
CA ALA A 535 17.28 -0.68 -11.93
C ALA A 535 18.59 0.14 -11.97
N ASP A 536 18.97 0.79 -10.87
CA ASP A 536 20.20 1.62 -10.75
C ASP A 536 21.52 0.81 -10.90
N GLY A 537 21.44 -0.53 -10.97
CA GLY A 537 22.57 -1.42 -11.24
C GLY A 537 23.25 -1.23 -12.61
N GLU A 538 22.68 -0.42 -13.50
CA GLU A 538 23.20 -0.16 -14.86
C GLU A 538 24.36 0.87 -14.93
N SER A 539 24.74 1.47 -13.80
CA SER A 539 25.82 2.50 -13.72
C SER A 539 27.16 2.03 -14.32
N PRO A 540 27.62 2.56 -15.48
CA PRO A 540 28.65 1.91 -16.30
C PRO A 540 30.10 2.35 -15.97
N HIS A 541 30.40 2.73 -14.72
CA HIS A 541 31.68 3.35 -14.34
C HIS A 541 32.38 2.65 -13.17
N ALA A 542 32.94 1.48 -13.45
CA ALA A 542 34.08 0.92 -12.73
C ALA A 542 35.16 0.56 -13.75
N GLN A 543 36.21 1.39 -13.87
CA GLN A 543 37.42 1.02 -14.59
C GLN A 543 38.27 0.15 -13.66
N THR A 544 38.34 -1.15 -13.92
CA THR A 544 39.23 -2.07 -13.21
C THR A 544 39.75 -3.09 -14.21
N SER A 545 41.07 -3.22 -14.30
CA SER A 545 41.75 -3.63 -15.53
C SER A 545 42.25 -5.09 -15.49
N GLU A 546 41.42 -6.04 -15.07
CA GLU A 546 41.76 -7.48 -15.11
C GLU A 546 40.69 -8.34 -15.81
N PRO A 547 41.08 -9.41 -16.52
CA PRO A 547 40.20 -10.18 -17.41
C PRO A 547 39.63 -11.47 -16.79
N GLU A 548 39.31 -11.48 -15.49
CA GLU A 548 38.52 -12.56 -14.89
C GLU A 548 37.02 -12.28 -15.03
N ARG A 549 36.15 -13.27 -14.74
CA ARG A 549 34.72 -13.29 -15.15
C ARG A 549 33.88 -12.14 -14.57
N VAL A 550 33.93 -10.96 -15.19
CA VAL A 550 32.99 -9.86 -14.92
C VAL A 550 31.56 -10.35 -15.21
N PRO A 551 30.67 -10.48 -14.20
CA PRO A 551 29.31 -10.96 -14.45
C PRO A 551 28.58 -10.00 -15.39
N THR A 552 27.76 -10.53 -16.29
CA THR A 552 27.03 -9.71 -17.26
C THR A 552 26.07 -8.73 -16.56
N SER A 553 25.67 -7.68 -17.27
CA SER A 553 24.68 -6.73 -16.73
C SER A 553 23.32 -7.38 -16.43
N VAL A 554 23.05 -8.56 -17.01
CA VAL A 554 21.83 -9.36 -16.74
C VAL A 554 22.00 -10.17 -15.46
N GLU A 555 23.12 -10.86 -15.27
CA GLU A 555 23.39 -11.66 -14.06
C GLU A 555 23.43 -10.78 -12.81
N ARG A 556 24.10 -9.60 -12.88
CA ARG A 556 24.11 -8.62 -11.78
C ARG A 556 22.71 -8.13 -11.41
N ARG A 557 21.86 -7.87 -12.42
CA ARG A 557 20.48 -7.47 -12.21
C ARG A 557 19.65 -8.59 -11.59
N GLN A 558 19.81 -9.83 -12.08
CA GLN A 558 19.14 -11.02 -11.56
C GLN A 558 19.52 -11.30 -10.09
N ALA A 559 20.79 -11.13 -9.71
CA ALA A 559 21.23 -11.26 -8.31
C ALA A 559 20.58 -10.21 -7.40
N ARG A 560 20.48 -8.95 -7.85
CA ARG A 560 19.74 -7.90 -7.13
C ARG A 560 18.25 -8.18 -7.04
N GLU A 561 17.62 -8.64 -8.13
CA GLU A 561 16.20 -9.00 -8.15
C GLU A 561 15.90 -10.15 -7.17
N GLN A 562 16.81 -11.13 -7.02
CA GLN A 562 16.73 -12.18 -5.99
C GLN A 562 16.88 -11.64 -4.56
N PHE A 563 17.85 -10.74 -4.32
CA PHE A 563 18.04 -10.09 -3.02
C PHE A 563 16.81 -9.28 -2.60
N SER A 564 16.26 -8.48 -3.51
CA SER A 564 15.02 -7.72 -3.33
C SER A 564 13.83 -8.63 -3.03
N ALA A 565 13.67 -9.73 -3.77
CA ALA A 565 12.61 -10.69 -3.51
C ALA A 565 12.74 -11.31 -2.10
N LYS A 566 13.96 -11.67 -1.68
CA LYS A 566 14.21 -12.25 -0.35
C LYS A 566 13.93 -11.25 0.79
N LEU A 567 14.33 -9.99 0.65
CA LEU A 567 13.99 -8.92 1.60
C LEU A 567 12.47 -8.72 1.72
N GLN A 568 11.76 -8.65 0.60
CA GLN A 568 10.30 -8.55 0.61
C GLN A 568 9.66 -9.78 1.26
N ASP A 569 10.16 -10.99 1.00
CA ASP A 569 9.66 -12.24 1.58
C ASP A 569 9.87 -12.33 3.09
N ILE A 570 10.90 -11.68 3.64
CA ILE A 570 11.16 -11.59 5.08
C ILE A 570 10.24 -10.57 5.74
N TRP A 571 10.07 -9.40 5.12
CA TRP A 571 9.08 -8.41 5.57
C TRP A 571 7.67 -9.02 5.57
N GLN A 572 7.31 -9.77 4.51
CA GLN A 572 6.08 -10.54 4.38
C GLN A 572 6.07 -11.88 5.17
N ARG A 573 7.09 -12.14 6.01
CA ARG A 573 7.19 -13.30 6.93
C ARG A 573 7.06 -14.68 6.26
N LYS A 574 7.28 -14.81 4.95
CA LYS A 574 7.11 -16.06 4.19
C LYS A 574 8.17 -17.11 4.50
N SER A 575 9.35 -16.65 4.93
CA SER A 575 10.53 -17.48 5.16
C SER A 575 10.68 -18.03 6.58
N VAL A 576 9.65 -17.92 7.44
CA VAL A 576 9.71 -18.45 8.81
C VAL A 576 9.61 -19.98 8.77
N SER A 577 10.76 -20.65 8.74
CA SER A 577 10.89 -22.10 8.82
C SER A 577 10.42 -22.60 10.18
N LYS A 578 9.28 -23.30 10.21
CA LYS A 578 8.53 -23.66 11.42
C LYS A 578 9.16 -24.86 12.17
N TRP A 579 10.32 -24.65 12.77
CA TRP A 579 11.03 -25.61 13.61
C TRP A 579 11.53 -24.91 14.89
N GLU A 580 10.86 -25.21 16.01
CA GLU A 580 11.23 -24.82 17.38
C GLU A 580 11.18 -23.30 17.70
N GLU A 581 11.44 -22.93 18.96
CA GLU A 581 11.14 -21.60 19.53
C GLU A 581 12.28 -20.60 19.35
N GLY A 582 12.58 -20.28 18.08
CA GLY A 582 13.62 -19.35 17.62
C GLY A 582 14.02 -19.72 16.17
N ASP A 583 14.40 -18.81 15.27
CA ASP A 583 14.55 -17.37 15.39
C ASP A 583 14.14 -16.67 14.06
N TYR A 584 14.01 -15.35 14.05
CA TYR A 584 13.70 -14.58 12.84
C TYR A 584 14.98 -14.31 12.01
N GLN A 585 15.66 -15.39 11.61
CA GLN A 585 16.96 -15.34 10.94
C GLN A 585 16.86 -14.94 9.46
N PHE A 586 17.66 -13.95 9.04
CA PHE A 586 17.96 -13.67 7.65
C PHE A 586 19.40 -14.04 7.31
N SER A 587 19.60 -15.23 6.73
CA SER A 587 20.86 -15.62 6.08
C SER A 587 20.78 -15.43 4.55
N HIS A 588 21.81 -14.82 3.95
CA HIS A 588 21.91 -14.68 2.50
C HIS A 588 23.33 -14.44 1.97
N TYR A 589 23.53 -14.83 0.71
CA TYR A 589 24.75 -14.56 -0.05
C TYR A 589 24.57 -13.30 -0.92
N VAL A 590 25.57 -12.44 -0.94
CA VAL A 590 25.59 -11.21 -1.74
C VAL A 590 26.40 -11.48 -3.01
N ASP A 591 25.67 -11.91 -4.05
CA ASP A 591 26.19 -12.28 -5.37
C ASP A 591 26.26 -11.08 -6.34
N PHE A 592 26.45 -9.86 -5.81
CA PHE A 592 26.48 -8.62 -6.60
C PHE A 592 27.43 -7.57 -6.01
N SER A 593 27.95 -6.71 -6.88
CA SER A 593 28.75 -5.53 -6.48
C SER A 593 27.91 -4.24 -6.47
N GLY A 594 28.41 -3.25 -5.72
CA GLY A 594 27.74 -1.97 -5.45
C GLY A 594 27.24 -1.83 -4.01
N GLU A 595 26.51 -0.75 -3.74
CA GLU A 595 25.91 -0.51 -2.43
C GLU A 595 24.65 -1.36 -2.23
N LEU A 596 24.44 -1.87 -1.01
CA LEU A 596 23.18 -2.47 -0.60
C LEU A 596 22.04 -1.41 -0.60
N PRO A 597 20.76 -1.83 -0.71
CA PRO A 597 19.65 -0.89 -0.79
C PRO A 597 19.52 -0.08 0.50
N ARG A 598 19.19 1.21 0.37
CA ARG A 598 18.79 2.06 1.50
C ARG A 598 17.28 1.94 1.66
N LEU A 599 16.82 1.52 2.83
CA LEU A 599 15.42 1.14 3.06
C LEU A 599 14.80 2.04 4.14
N SER A 600 13.71 2.75 3.81
CA SER A 600 12.98 3.58 4.77
C SER A 600 12.13 2.75 5.74
N THR A 601 11.85 1.49 5.41
CA THR A 601 11.09 0.56 6.25
C THR A 601 11.95 -0.11 7.34
N ARG A 602 11.32 -0.52 8.44
CA ARG A 602 11.99 -1.20 9.56
C ARG A 602 11.66 -2.69 9.63
N PHE A 603 12.68 -3.50 9.89
CA PHE A 603 12.62 -4.94 10.04
C PHE A 603 12.59 -5.33 11.52
N GLU A 604 11.58 -4.83 12.26
CA GLU A 604 11.46 -4.95 13.73
C GLU A 604 11.50 -6.39 14.27
N TYR A 605 11.28 -7.38 13.41
CA TYR A 605 11.20 -8.79 13.80
C TYR A 605 12.50 -9.54 13.59
N VAL A 606 13.40 -9.06 12.73
CA VAL A 606 14.64 -9.75 12.39
C VAL A 606 15.61 -9.69 13.56
N THR A 607 15.79 -10.82 14.22
CA THR A 607 16.67 -11.02 15.37
C THR A 607 18.07 -11.46 14.97
N GLU A 608 18.24 -12.10 13.82
CA GLU A 608 19.55 -12.49 13.31
C GLU A 608 19.73 -12.07 11.85
N LEU A 609 20.89 -11.51 11.53
CA LEU A 609 21.26 -11.04 10.20
C LEU A 609 22.64 -11.59 9.82
N LEU A 610 22.68 -12.50 8.83
CA LEU A 610 23.88 -13.12 8.30
C LEU A 610 24.01 -12.80 6.80
N LEU A 611 24.98 -11.97 6.43
CA LEU A 611 25.27 -11.61 5.04
C LEU A 611 26.71 -11.95 4.67
N THR A 612 26.88 -12.78 3.64
CA THR A 612 28.19 -13.21 3.13
C THR A 612 28.39 -12.76 1.69
N ALA A 613 29.43 -11.98 1.39
CA ALA A 613 29.79 -11.65 0.02
C ALA A 613 30.43 -12.86 -0.68
N ASN A 614 29.87 -13.27 -1.82
CA ASN A 614 30.52 -14.20 -2.73
C ASN A 614 31.36 -13.48 -3.79
N GLU A 615 30.96 -12.24 -4.15
CA GLU A 615 31.61 -11.41 -5.17
C GLU A 615 32.20 -10.13 -4.54
N PRO A 616 33.43 -9.73 -4.91
CA PRO A 616 34.07 -8.54 -4.33
C PRO A 616 33.39 -7.23 -4.78
N GLY A 617 33.33 -6.26 -3.87
CA GLY A 617 32.82 -4.92 -4.15
C GLY A 617 31.36 -4.65 -3.75
N ALA A 618 30.72 -5.56 -3.03
CA ALA A 618 29.55 -5.23 -2.21
C ALA A 618 29.93 -4.21 -1.11
N ARG A 619 29.05 -3.24 -0.84
CA ARG A 619 29.24 -2.20 0.20
C ARG A 619 28.00 -2.06 1.09
N ILE A 620 28.18 -2.03 2.41
CA ILE A 620 27.06 -2.07 3.37
C ILE A 620 26.17 -0.80 3.35
N GLY A 621 26.76 0.38 3.13
CA GLY A 621 26.03 1.65 3.15
C GLY A 621 25.26 1.87 4.46
N ALA A 622 24.05 2.43 4.36
CA ALA A 622 23.13 2.64 5.49
C ALA A 622 22.18 1.45 5.74
N PHE A 623 22.42 0.27 5.15
CA PHE A 623 21.49 -0.87 5.17
C PHE A 623 21.12 -1.35 6.59
N LEU A 624 22.05 -1.26 7.55
CA LEU A 624 21.84 -1.75 8.92
C LEU A 624 20.92 -0.85 9.76
N ASP A 625 20.69 0.41 9.37
CA ASP A 625 19.82 1.34 10.11
C ASP A 625 18.34 0.89 10.11
N SER A 626 17.98 -0.01 9.18
CA SER A 626 16.64 -0.58 9.03
C SER A 626 16.35 -1.74 10.01
N PHE A 627 17.34 -2.23 10.77
CA PHE A 627 17.26 -3.46 11.57
C PHE A 627 17.53 -3.22 13.08
N PRO A 628 16.60 -2.59 13.83
CA PRO A 628 16.87 -2.09 15.18
C PRO A 628 16.94 -3.17 16.29
N ASN A 629 16.46 -4.38 16.04
CA ASN A 629 16.22 -5.42 17.06
C ASN A 629 17.12 -6.67 16.88
N ILE A 630 18.23 -6.54 16.16
CA ILE A 630 19.19 -7.64 15.98
C ILE A 630 19.84 -8.02 17.33
N GLN A 631 19.94 -9.33 17.53
CA GLN A 631 20.70 -10.02 18.59
C GLN A 631 22.02 -10.57 18.01
N CYS A 632 21.96 -11.21 16.83
CA CYS A 632 23.12 -11.80 16.16
C CYS A 632 23.38 -11.11 14.80
N LEU A 633 24.49 -10.36 14.68
CA LEU A 633 24.93 -9.74 13.43
C LEU A 633 26.20 -10.41 12.89
N GLY A 634 26.11 -11.03 11.72
CA GLY A 634 27.23 -11.61 10.98
C GLY A 634 27.36 -11.00 9.59
N ILE A 635 28.42 -10.23 9.35
CA ILE A 635 28.77 -9.69 8.03
C ILE A 635 30.14 -10.22 7.62
N PHE A 636 30.23 -10.82 6.44
CA PHE A 636 31.44 -11.47 5.94
C PHE A 636 31.79 -10.94 4.54
N GLY A 637 32.95 -10.32 4.38
CA GLY A 637 33.48 -9.84 3.10
C GLY A 637 32.78 -8.63 2.47
N ILE A 638 31.71 -8.10 3.07
CA ILE A 638 31.03 -6.88 2.57
C ILE A 638 31.80 -5.65 3.04
N LYS A 639 32.23 -4.80 2.10
CA LYS A 639 33.07 -3.65 2.41
C LYS A 639 32.32 -2.58 3.20
N MET A 640 32.98 -2.07 4.24
CA MET A 640 32.56 -0.92 5.03
C MET A 640 33.51 0.26 4.77
N GLU A 641 32.96 1.45 4.56
CA GLU A 641 33.75 2.69 4.41
C GLU A 641 33.95 3.40 5.75
N GLU A 642 32.96 3.29 6.64
CA GLU A 642 32.96 3.71 8.04
C GLU A 642 32.24 2.64 8.88
N PHE A 643 32.38 2.67 10.21
CA PHE A 643 31.65 1.77 11.12
C PHE A 643 30.13 2.10 11.09
N PRO A 644 29.23 1.14 10.76
CA PRO A 644 27.80 1.44 10.62
C PRO A 644 27.14 1.87 11.94
N SER A 645 26.66 3.11 12.01
CA SER A 645 26.11 3.70 13.23
C SER A 645 24.79 3.06 13.70
N GLY A 646 24.05 2.39 12.81
CA GLY A 646 22.92 1.52 13.14
C GLY A 646 23.26 0.42 14.15
N ILE A 647 24.51 -0.08 14.19
CA ILE A 647 24.95 -1.10 15.17
C ILE A 647 24.83 -0.57 16.60
N PHE A 648 25.14 0.72 16.84
CA PHE A 648 24.97 1.35 18.16
C PHE A 648 23.50 1.53 18.58
N GLN A 649 22.55 1.26 17.68
CA GLN A 649 21.10 1.30 17.96
C GLN A 649 20.52 -0.08 18.32
N MET A 650 21.27 -1.17 18.06
CA MET A 650 20.85 -2.56 18.28
C MET A 650 20.89 -2.93 19.76
N ARG A 651 19.85 -2.55 20.51
CA ARG A 651 19.79 -2.66 21.98
C ARG A 651 19.83 -4.08 22.55
N GLN A 652 19.75 -5.12 21.72
CA GLN A 652 19.76 -6.52 22.12
C GLN A 652 20.94 -7.30 21.52
N LEU A 653 21.90 -6.60 20.89
CA LEU A 653 23.04 -7.21 20.22
C LEU A 653 23.93 -7.99 21.23
N SER A 654 23.88 -9.31 21.12
CA SER A 654 24.66 -10.27 21.91
C SER A 654 25.83 -10.86 21.12
N GLU A 655 25.79 -10.83 19.79
CA GLU A 655 26.83 -11.37 18.93
C GLU A 655 27.10 -10.44 17.75
N LEU A 656 28.37 -10.04 17.58
CA LEU A 656 28.82 -9.19 16.48
C LEU A 656 30.02 -9.82 15.78
N THR A 657 29.84 -10.22 14.53
CA THR A 657 30.90 -10.68 13.63
C THR A 657 30.94 -9.79 12.39
N LEU A 658 32.07 -9.10 12.16
CA LEU A 658 32.34 -8.27 10.98
C LEU A 658 33.66 -8.74 10.35
N ASP A 659 33.66 -9.88 9.66
CA ASP A 659 34.88 -10.52 9.14
C ASP A 659 35.21 -10.03 7.72
N GLY A 660 36.48 -9.71 7.44
CA GLY A 660 36.94 -9.33 6.09
C GLY A 660 36.33 -8.04 5.53
N CYS A 661 35.72 -7.22 6.38
CA CYS A 661 34.87 -6.08 6.02
C CYS A 661 35.65 -4.82 5.59
N SER A 662 36.99 -4.87 5.56
CA SER A 662 37.88 -3.70 5.36
C SER A 662 37.73 -2.59 6.42
N LEU A 663 37.18 -2.93 7.58
CA LEU A 663 36.81 -1.99 8.66
C LEU A 663 38.03 -1.30 9.26
N LYS A 664 37.84 -0.04 9.69
CA LYS A 664 38.80 0.75 10.48
C LYS A 664 38.09 1.34 11.69
N LEU A 665 38.80 1.45 12.81
CA LEU A 665 38.27 2.06 14.02
C LEU A 665 38.88 3.45 14.24
N SER A 666 38.03 4.41 14.59
CA SER A 666 38.39 5.69 15.20
C SER A 666 38.04 5.68 16.69
N GLU A 667 38.60 6.61 17.47
CA GLU A 667 38.34 6.75 18.91
C GLU A 667 36.84 6.78 19.24
N VAL A 668 36.05 7.52 18.44
CA VAL A 668 34.58 7.62 18.59
C VAL A 668 33.89 6.26 18.36
N THR A 669 34.37 5.45 17.42
CA THR A 669 33.82 4.11 17.18
C THR A 669 34.26 3.09 18.22
N VAL A 670 35.45 3.25 18.83
CA VAL A 670 35.89 2.44 19.96
C VAL A 670 35.04 2.75 21.21
N GLU A 671 34.77 4.03 21.48
CA GLU A 671 33.85 4.45 22.55
C GLU A 671 32.40 4.03 22.28
N GLY A 672 31.95 4.06 21.02
CA GLY A 672 30.63 3.57 20.64
C GLY A 672 30.49 2.06 20.82
N LEU A 673 31.51 1.29 20.46
CA LEU A 673 31.53 -0.18 20.56
C LEU A 673 31.63 -0.65 22.02
N SER A 674 32.42 0.01 22.85
CA SER A 674 32.59 -0.38 24.26
C SER A 674 31.30 -0.22 25.09
N ARG A 675 30.36 0.62 24.64
CA ARG A 675 29.03 0.81 25.25
C ARG A 675 28.02 -0.30 24.91
N ILE A 676 28.37 -1.30 24.09
CA ILE A 676 27.49 -2.44 23.79
C ILE A 676 27.68 -3.54 24.85
N GLU A 677 27.27 -3.23 26.09
CA GLU A 677 27.49 -4.05 27.30
C GLU A 677 26.93 -5.49 27.21
N MET A 678 25.95 -5.72 26.32
CA MET A 678 25.27 -7.00 26.12
C MET A 678 26.07 -8.03 25.28
N LEU A 679 27.21 -7.64 24.69
CA LEU A 679 27.99 -8.54 23.83
C LEU A 679 28.53 -9.76 24.58
N THR A 680 28.29 -10.93 24.00
CA THR A 680 28.79 -12.25 24.44
C THR A 680 29.84 -12.80 23.48
N ARG A 681 29.81 -12.42 22.20
CA ARG A 681 30.84 -12.72 21.19
C ARG A 681 31.12 -11.50 20.31
N LEU A 682 32.40 -11.20 20.12
CA LEU A 682 32.88 -10.12 19.25
C LEU A 682 33.98 -10.66 18.33
N ASN A 683 33.72 -10.69 17.02
CA ASN A 683 34.69 -11.02 15.98
C ASN A 683 34.84 -9.84 15.00
N LEU A 684 36.04 -9.28 14.89
CA LEU A 684 36.41 -8.25 13.92
C LEU A 684 37.67 -8.66 13.12
N ALA A 685 37.90 -9.96 12.96
CA ALA A 685 39.06 -10.50 12.27
C ALA A 685 39.16 -10.07 10.78
N ASN A 686 40.37 -10.12 10.22
CA ASN A 686 40.66 -9.77 8.83
C ASN A 686 40.29 -8.32 8.44
N ASN A 687 40.44 -7.36 9.37
CA ASN A 687 40.18 -5.93 9.13
C ASN A 687 41.39 -5.06 9.51
N PRO A 688 41.71 -3.99 8.78
CA PRO A 688 42.80 -3.07 9.14
C PRO A 688 42.44 -2.12 10.30
N LEU A 689 41.96 -2.65 11.44
CA LEU A 689 41.41 -1.89 12.57
C LEU A 689 42.38 -0.81 13.06
N THR A 690 43.67 -1.16 13.17
CA THR A 690 44.80 -0.30 13.57
C THR A 690 44.75 0.22 15.03
N VAL A 691 43.57 0.41 15.59
CA VAL A 691 43.32 0.72 17.01
C VAL A 691 42.60 -0.48 17.63
N ALA A 692 43.06 -0.95 18.79
CA ALA A 692 42.42 -2.04 19.52
C ALA A 692 41.11 -1.56 20.18
N PRO A 693 40.04 -2.37 20.21
CA PRO A 693 38.81 -2.02 20.91
C PRO A 693 39.01 -2.02 22.43
N HIS A 694 38.21 -1.22 23.15
CA HIS A 694 38.08 -1.32 24.60
C HIS A 694 36.89 -2.22 24.93
N VAL A 695 37.11 -3.26 25.73
CA VAL A 695 36.11 -4.33 25.96
C VAL A 695 35.63 -4.43 27.41
N GLY A 696 36.22 -3.69 28.34
CA GLY A 696 36.00 -3.87 29.80
C GLY A 696 34.60 -3.61 30.36
N TYR A 697 33.67 -3.08 29.57
CA TYR A 697 32.25 -2.95 29.93
C TYR A 697 31.38 -4.13 29.40
N MET A 698 31.91 -4.98 28.52
CA MET A 698 31.22 -6.13 27.94
C MET A 698 31.19 -7.32 28.90
N ALA A 699 30.59 -7.18 30.09
CA ALA A 699 30.61 -8.20 31.16
C ALA A 699 29.89 -9.54 30.82
N GLY A 700 29.35 -9.66 29.61
CA GLY A 700 28.86 -10.90 29.01
C GLY A 700 29.86 -11.63 28.11
N LEU A 701 31.00 -11.03 27.76
CA LEU A 701 31.89 -11.49 26.70
C LEU A 701 32.57 -12.83 27.05
N THR A 702 32.45 -13.78 26.12
CA THR A 702 32.99 -15.15 26.21
C THR A 702 34.04 -15.43 25.14
N GLY A 703 33.90 -14.81 23.95
CA GLY A 703 34.85 -14.95 22.84
C GLY A 703 35.15 -13.61 22.18
N LEU A 704 36.44 -13.31 22.03
CA LEU A 704 36.98 -12.14 21.34
C LEU A 704 37.92 -12.59 20.22
N MET A 705 37.56 -12.31 18.97
CA MET A 705 38.37 -12.66 17.79
C MET A 705 38.79 -11.41 17.04
N LEU A 706 40.09 -11.16 17.01
CA LEU A 706 40.75 -9.99 16.45
C LEU A 706 42.00 -10.40 15.67
N SER A 707 41.97 -11.59 15.06
CA SER A 707 43.06 -12.12 14.26
C SER A 707 43.23 -11.35 12.95
N ASN A 708 44.46 -11.18 12.46
CA ASN A 708 44.73 -10.44 11.22
C ASN A 708 44.09 -9.03 11.22
N ALA A 709 44.22 -8.31 12.34
CA ALA A 709 43.52 -7.05 12.60
C ALA A 709 44.43 -5.78 12.55
N ASN A 710 45.71 -5.96 12.20
CA ASN A 710 46.75 -4.92 12.20
C ASN A 710 46.88 -4.17 13.55
N LEU A 711 46.67 -4.87 14.67
CA LEU A 711 46.79 -4.31 16.03
C LEU A 711 48.25 -4.24 16.49
N SER A 712 48.60 -3.18 17.22
CA SER A 712 49.93 -2.97 17.81
C SER A 712 50.01 -3.27 19.31
N SER A 713 48.86 -3.41 19.97
CA SER A 713 48.69 -3.75 21.38
C SER A 713 47.52 -4.71 21.58
N VAL A 714 47.47 -5.36 22.74
CA VAL A 714 46.31 -6.12 23.23
C VAL A 714 45.11 -5.15 23.48
N PRO A 715 43.85 -5.59 23.31
CA PRO A 715 42.64 -4.84 23.70
C PRO A 715 42.63 -4.50 25.19
N SER A 716 42.11 -3.33 25.56
CA SER A 716 42.09 -2.89 26.96
C SER A 716 40.79 -3.23 27.69
N GLY A 717 40.90 -3.49 29.00
CA GLY A 717 39.80 -3.95 29.84
C GLY A 717 39.53 -5.45 29.72
N ILE A 718 40.53 -6.27 29.35
CA ILE A 718 40.37 -7.74 29.34
C ILE A 718 40.41 -8.35 30.75
N ASP A 719 41.02 -7.64 31.70
CA ASP A 719 41.13 -7.97 33.13
C ASP A 719 39.78 -8.06 33.85
N THR A 720 38.80 -7.25 33.43
CA THR A 720 37.46 -7.22 34.07
C THR A 720 36.55 -8.38 33.64
N LEU A 721 36.93 -9.12 32.60
CA LEU A 721 36.04 -10.03 31.88
C LEU A 721 36.10 -11.47 32.39
N SER A 722 35.56 -11.66 33.61
CA SER A 722 35.44 -12.95 34.33
C SER A 722 34.74 -14.12 33.61
N LYS A 723 34.21 -13.92 32.40
CA LYS A 723 33.58 -14.95 31.54
C LYS A 723 34.32 -15.21 30.23
N LEU A 724 35.40 -14.46 29.98
CA LEU A 724 36.14 -14.52 28.73
C LEU A 724 36.93 -15.83 28.66
N GLY A 725 36.60 -16.66 27.67
CA GLY A 725 37.18 -17.99 27.47
C GLY A 725 38.12 -18.08 26.26
N VAL A 726 37.97 -17.21 25.27
CA VAL A 726 38.82 -17.20 24.06
C VAL A 726 39.16 -15.77 23.66
N VAL A 727 40.46 -15.50 23.47
CA VAL A 727 41.01 -14.28 22.88
C VAL A 727 41.95 -14.67 21.74
N ALA A 728 41.51 -14.49 20.49
CA ALA A 728 42.33 -14.72 19.31
C ALA A 728 42.93 -13.40 18.80
N LEU A 729 44.25 -13.26 18.91
CA LEU A 729 45.04 -12.08 18.50
C LEU A 729 46.17 -12.45 17.52
N HIS A 730 46.12 -13.64 16.92
CA HIS A 730 47.14 -14.11 15.98
C HIS A 730 47.20 -13.28 14.70
N ASP A 731 48.35 -13.30 14.02
CA ASP A 731 48.60 -12.53 12.77
C ASP A 731 48.47 -11.00 12.95
N ASN A 732 48.95 -10.47 14.08
CA ASN A 732 48.95 -9.03 14.36
C ASN A 732 50.36 -8.46 14.50
N ASN A 733 50.46 -7.15 14.76
CA ASN A 733 51.71 -6.41 14.92
C ASN A 733 51.99 -6.09 16.40
N ILE A 734 51.49 -6.93 17.33
CA ILE A 734 51.61 -6.70 18.78
C ILE A 734 53.05 -6.91 19.22
N SER A 735 53.61 -5.90 19.88
CA SER A 735 55.00 -5.89 20.36
C SER A 735 55.13 -5.74 21.88
N ASP A 736 54.17 -5.10 22.55
CA ASP A 736 53.97 -5.19 24.00
C ASP A 736 52.54 -5.69 24.29
N VAL A 737 52.42 -6.66 25.19
CA VAL A 737 51.14 -7.23 25.65
C VAL A 737 50.50 -6.45 26.80
N GLY A 738 51.21 -5.45 27.35
CA GLY A 738 50.74 -4.65 28.47
C GLY A 738 50.90 -5.36 29.82
N TYR A 739 50.11 -4.92 30.81
CA TYR A 739 50.05 -5.54 32.14
C TYR A 739 48.70 -6.19 32.44
N GLU A 740 47.59 -5.66 31.88
CA GLU A 740 46.21 -6.11 32.11
C GLU A 740 46.02 -7.64 31.87
N LEU A 741 46.75 -8.22 30.91
CA LEU A 741 46.76 -9.66 30.64
C LEU A 741 47.21 -10.51 31.84
N PHE A 742 48.04 -9.95 32.72
CA PHE A 742 48.60 -10.63 33.91
C PHE A 742 47.82 -10.32 35.20
N ASP A 743 46.89 -9.36 35.17
CA ASP A 743 45.95 -9.09 36.26
C ASP A 743 44.74 -10.06 36.23
N ILE A 744 44.57 -10.83 35.14
CA ILE A 744 43.57 -11.90 35.01
C ILE A 744 43.91 -13.05 35.97
N PRO A 745 42.93 -13.55 36.77
CA PRO A 745 43.11 -14.73 37.61
C PRO A 745 43.55 -15.96 36.82
N ASP A 746 44.68 -16.55 37.20
CA ASP A 746 45.28 -17.73 36.58
C ASP A 746 44.36 -18.96 36.52
N THR A 747 43.41 -19.06 37.46
CA THR A 747 42.37 -20.09 37.56
C THR A 747 41.18 -19.91 36.59
N GLN A 748 41.10 -18.81 35.84
CA GLN A 748 40.08 -18.59 34.81
C GLN A 748 40.35 -19.47 33.57
N GLU A 749 39.31 -20.14 33.06
CA GLU A 749 39.36 -20.85 31.78
C GLU A 749 39.43 -19.83 30.65
N LEU A 750 40.64 -19.56 30.13
CA LEU A 750 40.90 -18.55 29.11
C LEU A 750 42.05 -18.97 28.20
N PHE A 751 41.79 -19.08 26.90
CA PHE A 751 42.81 -19.28 25.86
C PHE A 751 43.16 -17.94 25.18
N VAL A 752 44.45 -17.63 25.05
CA VAL A 752 44.97 -16.39 24.44
C VAL A 752 45.97 -16.73 23.32
N GLY A 753 45.54 -16.59 22.06
CA GLY A 753 46.37 -16.86 20.88
C GLY A 753 47.14 -15.62 20.42
N LEU A 754 48.47 -15.63 20.57
CA LEU A 754 49.42 -14.56 20.21
C LEU A 754 50.50 -15.03 19.19
N THR A 755 50.23 -16.10 18.45
CA THR A 755 51.10 -16.56 17.35
C THR A 755 51.20 -15.50 16.23
N ASN A 756 52.27 -15.55 15.44
CA ASN A 756 52.53 -14.64 14.32
C ASN A 756 52.45 -13.15 14.74
N ASN A 757 53.10 -12.81 15.86
CA ASN A 757 53.18 -11.43 16.38
C ASN A 757 54.64 -11.07 16.74
N PRO A 758 55.10 -9.82 16.49
CA PRO A 758 56.47 -9.36 16.78
C PRO A 758 56.68 -9.04 18.28
N LEU A 759 56.35 -10.00 19.16
CA LEU A 759 56.46 -9.87 20.61
C LEU A 759 57.90 -9.60 21.05
N SER A 760 58.09 -8.48 21.76
CA SER A 760 59.37 -8.08 22.35
C SER A 760 59.87 -9.06 23.41
N ASP A 761 61.19 -9.13 23.60
CA ASP A 761 61.83 -9.97 24.63
C ASP A 761 61.29 -9.69 26.04
N ALA A 762 60.97 -8.43 26.32
CA ALA A 762 60.34 -8.00 27.57
C ALA A 762 58.95 -8.64 27.75
N SER A 763 58.14 -8.71 26.68
CA SER A 763 56.82 -9.34 26.71
C SER A 763 56.91 -10.86 26.79
N ARG A 764 57.78 -11.48 25.98
CA ARG A 764 58.07 -12.92 26.05
C ARG A 764 58.48 -13.32 27.48
N LYS A 765 59.40 -12.58 28.10
CA LYS A 765 59.84 -12.81 29.47
C LYS A 765 58.73 -12.61 30.52
N ARG A 766 57.85 -11.61 30.36
CA ARG A 766 56.67 -11.46 31.25
C ARG A 766 55.72 -12.65 31.14
N ILE A 767 55.46 -13.14 29.93
CA ILE A 767 54.61 -14.32 29.69
C ILE A 767 55.23 -15.57 30.35
N SER A 768 56.51 -15.85 30.14
CA SER A 768 57.22 -16.94 30.83
C SER A 768 57.12 -16.81 32.35
N GLN A 769 57.41 -15.61 32.88
CA GLN A 769 57.36 -15.35 34.33
C GLN A 769 55.93 -15.51 34.90
N TYR A 770 54.88 -15.13 34.18
CA TYR A 770 53.49 -15.36 34.60
C TYR A 770 53.16 -16.86 34.65
N LEU A 771 53.52 -17.61 33.60
CA LEU A 771 53.28 -19.05 33.52
C LEU A 771 54.09 -19.84 34.57
N GLU A 772 55.31 -19.40 34.90
CA GLU A 772 56.16 -19.98 35.96
C GLU A 772 55.64 -19.71 37.39
N ASN A 773 55.02 -18.55 37.63
CA ASN A 773 54.53 -18.15 38.96
C ASN A 773 53.02 -18.43 39.18
N SER A 774 52.36 -19.04 38.20
CA SER A 774 50.95 -19.44 38.30
C SER A 774 50.73 -20.61 39.27
N SER A 775 49.51 -20.78 39.77
CA SER A 775 49.15 -21.89 40.65
C SER A 775 49.05 -23.24 39.90
N MET A 776 49.04 -24.34 40.66
CA MET A 776 48.82 -25.69 40.14
C MET A 776 47.43 -25.86 39.47
N ASP A 777 46.48 -24.99 39.79
CA ASP A 777 45.11 -24.99 39.26
C ASP A 777 44.95 -23.99 38.08
N ARG A 778 46.05 -23.53 37.46
CA ARG A 778 46.04 -22.63 36.30
C ARG A 778 45.20 -23.21 35.14
N LYS A 779 44.34 -22.36 34.58
CA LYS A 779 43.55 -22.60 33.36
C LYS A 779 43.68 -21.51 32.30
N VAL A 780 44.40 -20.42 32.58
CA VAL A 780 44.80 -19.42 31.58
C VAL A 780 45.91 -20.01 30.70
N GLU A 781 45.65 -20.22 29.42
CA GLU A 781 46.60 -20.68 28.40
C GLU A 781 46.99 -19.54 27.46
N ILE A 782 48.30 -19.33 27.25
CA ILE A 782 48.82 -18.31 26.33
C ILE A 782 49.67 -19.03 25.27
N GLN A 783 49.23 -18.96 24.01
CA GLN A 783 49.95 -19.57 22.88
C GLN A 783 50.77 -18.51 22.15
N THR A 784 52.09 -18.63 22.19
CA THR A 784 53.04 -17.83 21.39
C THR A 784 53.67 -18.66 20.28
N GLU A 785 54.39 -18.03 19.35
CA GLU A 785 55.39 -18.77 18.56
C GLU A 785 56.57 -19.16 19.47
N ASP A 786 56.65 -20.45 19.78
CA ASP A 786 57.76 -21.03 20.53
C ASP A 786 59.05 -20.92 19.72
N VAL A 787 60.01 -20.16 20.25
CA VAL A 787 61.41 -20.42 19.96
C VAL A 787 61.74 -21.76 20.61
N VAL A 788 62.25 -22.71 19.81
CA VAL A 788 62.58 -24.08 20.23
C VAL A 788 63.25 -24.08 21.60
N SER A 789 62.68 -24.87 22.54
CA SER A 789 63.25 -25.04 23.87
C SER A 789 64.59 -25.77 23.81
N GLU A 790 65.69 -25.01 23.90
CA GLU A 790 67.03 -25.53 24.21
C GLU A 790 67.08 -26.05 25.65
N SER A 791 66.34 -27.11 25.93
CA SER A 791 66.21 -27.72 27.26
C SER A 791 66.02 -29.24 27.20
N ASP A 792 66.57 -29.91 26.19
CA ASP A 792 66.52 -31.37 26.05
C ASP A 792 67.75 -31.92 25.28
N SER A 793 68.93 -31.87 25.92
CA SER A 793 70.09 -32.78 25.66
C SER A 793 71.32 -32.41 26.51
N ASP A 794 71.20 -32.42 27.85
CA ASP A 794 72.38 -32.30 28.73
C ASP A 794 72.37 -33.36 29.84
N SER A 795 72.36 -34.64 29.42
CA SER A 795 72.66 -35.80 30.26
C SER A 795 73.12 -37.01 29.45
N GLU A 796 74.34 -37.45 29.75
CA GLU A 796 74.90 -38.79 29.56
C GLU A 796 74.78 -39.48 28.18
N SER A 797 75.90 -39.46 27.44
CA SER A 797 76.26 -40.56 26.54
C SER A 797 77.74 -40.89 26.72
N SER A 798 77.99 -42.03 27.37
CA SER A 798 79.33 -42.49 27.77
C SER A 798 80.19 -42.96 26.58
N GLU A 799 81.50 -43.06 26.81
CA GLU A 799 82.49 -43.47 25.82
C GLU A 799 82.22 -44.85 25.21
N SER A 800 81.70 -44.87 23.98
CA SER A 800 82.06 -45.88 22.98
C SER A 800 81.83 -45.31 21.57
N GLY A 801 82.66 -45.60 20.57
CA GLY A 801 83.77 -46.55 20.57
C GLY A 801 83.80 -47.38 19.29
N PHE A 802 83.63 -46.74 18.13
CA PHE A 802 83.75 -47.43 16.84
C PHE A 802 84.53 -46.60 15.82
N SER A 803 85.27 -47.28 14.95
CA SER A 803 86.19 -46.68 13.98
C SER A 803 85.70 -46.92 12.56
N THR A 804 85.71 -45.86 11.75
CA THR A 804 85.54 -45.93 10.29
C THR A 804 86.62 -45.07 9.63
N GLY A 805 87.77 -45.66 9.35
CA GLY A 805 88.74 -45.10 8.41
C GLY A 805 88.42 -45.54 6.97
N SER A 806 89.16 -44.97 6.01
CA SER A 806 89.24 -45.33 4.58
C SER A 806 87.94 -45.23 3.74
N GLU A 807 87.96 -44.69 2.52
CA GLU A 807 88.98 -43.87 1.84
C GLU A 807 88.36 -43.15 0.63
N SER A 808 89.16 -42.32 -0.04
CA SER A 808 88.85 -41.73 -1.34
C SER A 808 89.46 -42.55 -2.48
N ASP A 809 88.63 -43.14 -3.34
CA ASP A 809 88.70 -43.12 -4.82
C ASP A 809 87.57 -43.96 -5.46
#